data_AF-A0A3C1VBT8-F1
#
_entry.id   AF-A0A3C1VBT8-F1
#
_cell.length_a   1.000
_cell.length_b   1.000
_cell.length_c   1.000
_cell.angle_alpha   90.00
_cell.angle_beta   90.00
_cell.angle_gamma   90.00
#
_symmetry.space_group_name_H-M   'P 1'
#
loop_
_entity.id
_entity.type
_entity.pdbx_description
1 polymer ?
#
loop_
_entity_poly.entity_id
_entity_poly.type
_entity_poly.pdbx_seq_one_letter_code
_entity_poly.pdbx_strand_id
1 'polypeptide(L)'
;MKLRFGLRSCAGLFLAGAGFFLPTPGLFALPPILPNINTNNVITITNAPYNAVGDGATDNTLAISNAIVQAAKGGNTNNLFGGTVKIPAPGVFLCGPLTFKNNVNMQIDGGAILRMLPLNLFTNYPSNGGDTYGNLFYASGLTNLEISGSGAIDGQGSPWWSSTGTLFSSRPYMIYFNSDCHRVLLQNVTISNAPAQNVVFKGKGGNFVFDGITEFEPPSSGVPNPSHNTDGLDLVGTNMLVQNCNISVGDDNIAFGTSSSGTPSSDILVTNCTFGNGHGVSIGSNTQGGVSNLTVINCTFNGTDNGIRMKSDNNSSGGSGQGGITQNLSYYNLGMTNVNFPILIYSYYSEVGTPSSITPAVAATQAVETVTANTPIWRNITFSNLTVTGGNNCVIWSRTELPATNIIFSHVNIATAKSFEIYNASGVQFIDSQINPPAGSNTFLLFNAQVIITNSTPVATPVKFDGLTTNGYGNSFAFYNAPASLKNTNVFDDGPLTLSASTLTVSNNLALFPTTTLNFTLGTNAAKVAVVGNLALGGTNNISAGAGFANGAYTLLTYTGTLTGSLPSLGLLPANYNYSFNTNTAGQVNLVVTLPAPANLMAMATNLLINLKWNFVSGATSYNLKRGTTNGGTYPAVFSGLTATNYADANVTNAVNYFYIVSAVGAGGESSNSLQVTAAPLPSNQPTNLVMQAGGGQLQLSWPQDHLGWRLQIQTNNLSSGIGANWATVPNSTNASSANIPINPTNGTVFLRLVYP
;
A
#
# COMPACT_ATOMS: atom_id res chain seq x y z
N MET A 1 -29.69 6.90 -18.87
CA MET A 1 -30.23 6.23 -17.68
C MET A 1 -29.31 6.54 -16.52
N LYS A 2 -29.70 7.48 -15.63
CA LYS A 2 -28.87 7.97 -14.51
C LYS A 2 -29.26 7.20 -13.25
N LEU A 3 -28.33 6.44 -12.64
CA LEU A 3 -28.50 5.92 -11.29
C LEU A 3 -27.59 6.69 -10.32
N ARG A 4 -28.22 7.38 -9.36
CA ARG A 4 -27.60 7.93 -8.15
C ARG A 4 -27.58 6.82 -7.10
N PHE A 5 -26.43 6.54 -6.50
CA PHE A 5 -26.36 5.82 -5.22
C PHE A 5 -25.83 6.76 -4.14
N GLY A 6 -26.62 6.93 -3.09
CA GLY A 6 -26.29 7.74 -1.92
C GLY A 6 -25.41 6.98 -0.94
N LEU A 7 -24.40 7.69 -0.41
CA LEU A 7 -23.65 7.23 0.75
C LEU A 7 -24.54 7.30 2.00
N ARG A 8 -24.60 6.19 2.75
CA ARG A 8 -24.92 6.21 4.18
C ARG A 8 -23.73 5.66 4.94
N SER A 9 -23.30 6.43 5.92
CA SER A 9 -22.25 6.15 6.90
C SER A 9 -22.67 5.03 7.86
N CYS A 10 -21.80 4.03 8.03
CA CYS A 10 -21.77 3.15 9.20
C CYS A 10 -20.31 2.95 9.62
N ALA A 11 -20.01 3.36 10.86
CA ALA A 11 -18.77 3.05 11.55
C ALA A 11 -18.80 1.61 12.06
N GLY A 12 -17.70 0.86 11.91
CA GLY A 12 -17.54 -0.45 12.52
C GLY A 12 -16.38 -1.30 11.97
N LEU A 13 -15.43 -1.60 12.85
CA LEU A 13 -14.52 -2.75 12.87
C LEU A 13 -13.59 -2.99 11.65
N PHE A 14 -12.33 -2.56 11.78
CA PHE A 14 -11.21 -3.08 11.00
C PHE A 14 -10.89 -4.51 11.47
N LEU A 15 -11.33 -5.52 10.71
CA LEU A 15 -10.69 -6.84 10.74
C LEU A 15 -9.55 -6.86 9.72
N ALA A 16 -8.38 -7.26 10.19
CA ALA A 16 -7.19 -7.52 9.39
C ALA A 16 -7.42 -8.70 8.43
N GLY A 17 -7.93 -8.40 7.25
CA GLY A 17 -7.82 -9.23 6.06
C GLY A 17 -7.30 -8.31 4.96
N ALA A 18 -5.98 -8.33 4.73
CA ALA A 18 -5.34 -7.53 3.69
C ALA A 18 -5.68 -8.09 2.30
N GLY A 19 -6.93 -7.93 1.89
CA GLY A 19 -7.31 -7.95 0.48
C GLY A 19 -6.81 -6.64 -0.12
N PHE A 20 -5.54 -6.61 -0.50
CA PHE A 20 -4.99 -5.52 -1.30
C PHE A 20 -5.68 -5.56 -2.66
N PHE A 21 -6.62 -4.64 -2.88
CA PHE A 21 -7.05 -4.33 -4.23
C PHE A 21 -5.83 -3.77 -4.96
N LEU A 22 -5.21 -4.56 -5.83
CA LEU A 22 -4.45 -3.99 -6.93
C LEU A 22 -5.37 -2.95 -7.58
N PRO A 23 -4.94 -1.70 -7.77
CA PRO A 23 -5.73 -0.78 -8.55
C PRO A 23 -5.94 -1.44 -9.92
N THR A 24 -7.19 -1.80 -10.21
CA THR A 24 -7.60 -2.09 -11.59
C THR A 24 -7.05 -0.95 -12.45
N PRO A 25 -6.37 -1.23 -13.57
CA PRO A 25 -5.94 -0.18 -14.48
C PRO A 25 -7.10 0.79 -14.64
N GLY A 26 -6.92 2.04 -14.21
CA GLY A 26 -7.97 3.04 -14.32
C GLY A 26 -8.46 3.05 -15.76
N LEU A 27 -9.77 3.31 -15.97
CA LEU A 27 -10.33 3.46 -17.31
C LEU A 27 -9.34 4.25 -18.17
N PHE A 28 -8.80 3.62 -19.21
CA PHE A 28 -7.97 4.31 -20.19
C PHE A 28 -8.74 5.56 -20.66
N ALA A 29 -8.07 6.70 -20.73
CA ALA A 29 -8.63 7.90 -21.32
C ALA A 29 -9.24 7.53 -22.69
N LEU A 30 -10.41 8.09 -23.01
CA LEU A 30 -10.99 7.91 -24.34
C LEU A 30 -9.92 8.31 -25.37
N PRO A 31 -9.69 7.51 -26.42
CA PRO A 31 -8.65 7.83 -27.39
C PRO A 31 -8.88 9.25 -27.94
N PRO A 32 -7.81 10.07 -28.04
CA PRO A 32 -7.91 11.40 -28.62
C PRO A 32 -8.64 11.42 -29.96
N ILE A 33 -9.46 12.43 -30.18
CA ILE A 33 -10.12 12.63 -31.47
C ILE A 33 -9.08 13.09 -32.49
N LEU A 34 -8.87 12.28 -33.53
CA LEU A 34 -7.94 12.61 -34.63
C LEU A 34 -8.43 13.79 -35.49
N PRO A 35 -7.52 14.49 -36.20
CA PRO A 35 -7.89 15.49 -37.19
C PRO A 35 -8.83 14.94 -38.26
N ASN A 36 -9.79 15.76 -38.69
CA ASN A 36 -10.68 15.45 -39.80
C ASN A 36 -10.35 16.34 -41.01
N ILE A 37 -9.42 15.90 -41.86
CA ILE A 37 -8.86 16.69 -42.97
C ILE A 37 -9.18 16.01 -44.31
N ASN A 38 -9.48 16.80 -45.35
CA ASN A 38 -9.63 16.28 -46.71
C ASN A 38 -8.28 15.93 -47.34
N THR A 39 -7.79 14.71 -47.08
CA THR A 39 -6.50 14.23 -47.60
C THR A 39 -6.48 13.98 -49.11
N ASN A 40 -7.62 14.06 -49.80
CA ASN A 40 -7.67 13.98 -51.27
C ASN A 40 -7.34 15.31 -51.95
N ASN A 41 -7.45 16.43 -51.23
CA ASN A 41 -7.05 17.74 -51.76
C ASN A 41 -5.55 17.96 -51.53
N VAL A 42 -4.72 17.44 -52.44
CA VAL A 42 -3.26 17.48 -52.33
C VAL A 42 -2.66 18.62 -53.14
N ILE A 43 -1.92 19.50 -52.46
CA ILE A 43 -1.16 20.59 -53.04
C ILE A 43 0.31 20.25 -52.96
N THR A 44 0.91 19.88 -54.10
CA THR A 44 2.35 19.60 -54.18
C THR A 44 3.13 20.88 -54.42
N ILE A 45 4.06 21.22 -53.52
CA ILE A 45 4.74 22.53 -53.53
C ILE A 45 5.63 22.77 -54.76
N THR A 46 6.08 21.72 -55.45
CA THR A 46 6.89 21.83 -56.67
C THR A 46 6.05 22.13 -57.92
N ASN A 47 4.73 21.96 -57.86
CA ASN A 47 3.85 22.23 -58.99
C ASN A 47 3.54 23.72 -59.09
N ALA A 48 3.22 24.19 -60.29
CA ALA A 48 2.69 25.53 -60.49
C ALA A 48 1.38 25.70 -59.68
N PRO A 49 1.14 26.87 -59.06
CA PRO A 49 1.92 28.10 -59.15
C PRO A 49 3.03 28.26 -58.10
N TYR A 50 3.27 27.27 -57.23
CA TYR A 50 4.17 27.40 -56.08
C TYR A 50 5.64 27.24 -56.47
N ASN A 51 5.94 26.31 -57.39
CA ASN A 51 7.26 26.11 -58.00
C ASN A 51 8.42 26.05 -56.98
N ALA A 52 8.20 25.44 -55.82
CA ALA A 52 9.25 25.23 -54.83
C ALA A 52 10.37 24.35 -55.40
N VAL A 53 11.61 24.59 -54.98
CA VAL A 53 12.81 23.91 -55.46
C VAL A 53 13.51 23.21 -54.29
N GLY A 54 13.70 21.90 -54.40
CA GLY A 54 14.30 21.04 -53.38
C GLY A 54 15.83 20.90 -53.48
N ASP A 55 16.54 21.99 -53.78
CA ASP A 55 17.99 22.02 -54.04
C ASP A 55 18.84 22.25 -52.78
N GLY A 56 18.22 22.45 -51.61
CA GLY A 56 18.89 22.77 -50.36
C GLY A 56 19.45 24.19 -50.28
N ALA A 57 19.07 25.09 -51.19
CA ALA A 57 19.56 26.46 -51.27
C ALA A 57 18.44 27.49 -51.48
N THR A 58 17.42 27.16 -52.27
CA THR A 58 16.29 28.03 -52.58
C THR A 58 15.40 28.22 -51.35
N ASP A 59 15.12 29.49 -51.00
CA ASP A 59 14.14 29.83 -49.96
C ASP A 59 12.71 29.59 -50.47
N ASN A 60 12.08 28.53 -49.99
CA ASN A 60 10.74 28.11 -50.36
C ASN A 60 9.64 28.66 -49.43
N THR A 61 9.96 29.57 -48.51
CA THR A 61 9.01 30.05 -47.48
C THR A 61 7.70 30.53 -48.07
N LEU A 62 7.75 31.37 -49.11
CA LEU A 62 6.57 31.92 -49.75
C LEU A 62 5.77 30.85 -50.51
N ALA A 63 6.45 29.94 -51.20
CA ALA A 63 5.82 28.84 -51.93
C ALA A 63 5.02 27.95 -50.97
N ILE A 64 5.62 27.54 -49.86
CA ILE A 64 5.00 26.67 -48.86
C ILE A 64 3.89 27.40 -48.09
N SER A 65 4.11 28.67 -47.70
CA SER A 65 3.09 29.48 -47.03
C SER A 65 1.83 29.66 -47.90
N ASN A 66 2.02 29.90 -49.19
CA ASN A 66 0.91 29.98 -50.15
C ASN A 66 0.20 28.63 -50.30
N ALA A 67 0.94 27.51 -50.34
CA ALA A 67 0.35 26.18 -50.38
C ALA A 67 -0.50 25.88 -49.14
N ILE A 68 -0.05 26.26 -47.93
CA ILE A 68 -0.83 26.14 -46.68
C ILE A 68 -2.14 26.92 -46.78
N VAL A 69 -2.10 28.18 -47.23
CA VAL A 69 -3.30 29.00 -47.39
C VAL A 69 -4.29 28.36 -48.37
N GLN A 70 -3.81 27.77 -49.45
CA GLN A 70 -4.67 27.13 -50.44
C GLN A 70 -5.20 25.77 -49.98
N ALA A 71 -4.40 24.99 -49.24
CA ALA A 71 -4.84 23.73 -48.66
C ALA A 71 -5.98 23.97 -47.68
N ALA A 72 -5.86 25.01 -46.84
CA ALA A 72 -6.90 25.42 -45.90
C ALA A 72 -8.23 25.85 -46.57
N LYS A 73 -8.16 26.36 -47.81
CA LYS A 73 -9.35 26.70 -48.64
C LYS A 73 -9.96 25.47 -49.34
N GLY A 74 -9.31 24.32 -49.24
CA GLY A 74 -9.74 23.08 -49.87
C GLY A 74 -11.20 22.72 -49.61
N GLY A 75 -11.88 22.31 -50.68
CA GLY A 75 -13.33 22.14 -50.73
C GLY A 75 -13.87 20.98 -49.87
N ASN A 76 -15.20 20.92 -49.81
CA ASN A 76 -16.02 20.02 -49.00
C ASN A 76 -16.24 18.62 -49.61
N THR A 77 -15.25 18.05 -50.29
CA THR A 77 -15.41 16.71 -50.89
C THR A 77 -15.71 15.69 -49.78
N ASN A 78 -16.81 14.96 -49.91
CA ASN A 78 -17.27 13.98 -48.91
C ASN A 78 -17.42 14.55 -47.48
N ASN A 79 -17.80 15.83 -47.34
CA ASN A 79 -17.93 16.53 -46.06
C ASN A 79 -16.61 16.70 -45.27
N LEU A 80 -15.46 16.57 -45.94
CA LEU A 80 -14.14 16.84 -45.38
C LEU A 80 -13.69 18.25 -45.74
N PHE A 81 -13.02 18.95 -44.84
CA PHE A 81 -12.54 20.32 -45.05
C PHE A 81 -11.02 20.35 -45.23
N GLY A 82 -10.53 21.36 -45.96
CA GLY A 82 -9.10 21.67 -46.03
C GLY A 82 -8.32 20.77 -46.99
N GLY A 83 -7.07 20.45 -46.67
CA GLY A 83 -6.19 19.80 -47.62
C GLY A 83 -4.81 19.43 -47.10
N THR A 84 -4.05 18.77 -47.96
CA THR A 84 -2.67 18.34 -47.71
C THR A 84 -1.69 19.23 -48.48
N VAL A 85 -0.74 19.83 -47.77
CA VAL A 85 0.46 20.42 -48.36
C VAL A 85 1.51 19.33 -48.43
N LYS A 86 1.89 18.93 -49.64
CA LYS A 86 2.84 17.85 -49.88
C LYS A 86 4.23 18.40 -50.21
N ILE A 87 5.22 18.00 -49.41
CA ILE A 87 6.66 18.15 -49.65
C ILE A 87 7.15 16.87 -50.34
N PRO A 88 7.31 16.87 -51.68
CA PRO A 88 7.60 15.66 -52.42
C PRO A 88 9.08 15.28 -52.32
N ALA A 89 9.36 13.98 -52.39
CA ALA A 89 10.71 13.47 -52.55
C ALA A 89 11.14 13.41 -54.04
N PRO A 90 12.45 13.40 -54.33
CA PRO A 90 13.54 13.73 -53.41
C PRO A 90 13.76 15.24 -53.32
N GLY A 91 14.40 15.71 -52.26
CA GLY A 91 14.89 17.09 -52.20
C GLY A 91 15.03 17.63 -50.79
N VAL A 92 15.83 18.70 -50.67
CA VAL A 92 15.93 19.51 -49.45
C VAL A 92 15.26 20.85 -49.73
N PHE A 93 14.15 21.12 -49.06
CA PHE A 93 13.38 22.35 -49.22
C PHE A 93 13.70 23.26 -48.04
N LEU A 94 14.52 24.29 -48.28
CA LEU A 94 14.75 25.31 -47.25
C LEU A 94 13.50 26.18 -47.09
N CYS A 95 13.10 26.47 -45.86
CA CYS A 95 12.11 27.49 -45.56
C CYS A 95 12.30 28.12 -44.19
N GLY A 96 11.85 29.35 -44.06
CA GLY A 96 11.70 30.06 -42.81
C GLY A 96 10.42 29.63 -42.07
N PRO A 97 10.03 30.41 -41.06
CA PRO A 97 8.83 30.19 -40.25
C PRO A 97 7.55 30.05 -41.07
N LEU A 98 6.71 29.08 -40.73
CA LEU A 98 5.43 28.79 -41.36
C LEU A 98 4.29 28.89 -40.35
N THR A 99 3.20 29.57 -40.72
CA THR A 99 1.99 29.69 -39.89
C THR A 99 0.90 28.78 -40.44
N PHE A 100 0.46 27.80 -39.64
CA PHE A 100 -0.61 26.88 -39.98
C PHE A 100 -1.98 27.56 -40.11
N LYS A 101 -2.93 26.80 -40.67
CA LYS A 101 -4.35 27.13 -40.77
C LYS A 101 -5.17 25.90 -40.37
N ASN A 102 -6.46 26.10 -40.07
CA ASN A 102 -7.38 25.00 -39.76
C ASN A 102 -7.44 23.98 -40.91
N ASN A 103 -7.58 22.71 -40.56
CA ASN A 103 -7.83 21.61 -41.50
C ASN A 103 -6.66 21.41 -42.50
N VAL A 104 -5.42 21.49 -42.05
CA VAL A 104 -4.23 21.32 -42.91
C VAL A 104 -3.39 20.15 -42.44
N ASN A 105 -3.05 19.27 -43.39
CA ASN A 105 -1.99 18.27 -43.23
C ASN A 105 -0.73 18.74 -43.95
N MET A 106 0.39 18.83 -43.25
CA MET A 106 1.72 19.01 -43.83
C MET A 106 2.37 17.63 -44.00
N GLN A 107 2.32 17.09 -45.21
CA GLN A 107 2.86 15.77 -45.55
C GLN A 107 4.30 15.90 -46.10
N ILE A 108 5.25 15.21 -45.48
CA ILE A 108 6.66 15.16 -45.89
C ILE A 108 6.97 13.74 -46.37
N ASP A 109 7.12 13.56 -47.68
CA ASP A 109 7.38 12.25 -48.28
C ASP A 109 8.75 11.70 -47.84
N GLY A 110 8.84 10.37 -47.71
CA GLY A 110 10.10 9.69 -47.46
C GLY A 110 11.15 10.01 -48.53
N GLY A 111 12.31 10.51 -48.08
CA GLY A 111 13.38 11.01 -48.98
C GLY A 111 13.34 12.52 -49.24
N ALA A 112 12.35 13.24 -48.71
CA ALA A 112 12.36 14.70 -48.64
C ALA A 112 12.85 15.19 -47.27
N ILE A 113 13.49 16.36 -47.25
CA ILE A 113 13.86 17.09 -46.03
C ILE A 113 13.25 18.49 -46.12
N LEU A 114 12.41 18.84 -45.16
CA LEU A 114 12.02 20.23 -44.91
C LEU A 114 13.00 20.82 -43.90
N ARG A 115 13.79 21.81 -44.31
CA ARG A 115 14.90 22.32 -43.51
C ARG A 115 14.72 23.80 -43.21
N MET A 116 14.92 24.19 -41.95
CA MET A 116 14.91 25.60 -41.56
C MET A 116 15.95 26.39 -42.36
N LEU A 117 15.69 27.66 -42.62
CA LEU A 117 16.74 28.57 -43.12
C LEU A 117 17.93 28.56 -42.14
N PRO A 118 19.18 28.56 -42.62
CA PRO A 118 20.35 28.55 -41.74
C PRO A 118 20.51 29.91 -41.05
N LEU A 119 20.80 29.90 -39.74
CA LEU A 119 20.97 31.11 -38.94
C LEU A 119 21.99 32.08 -39.55
N ASN A 120 23.10 31.56 -40.07
CA ASN A 120 24.22 32.37 -40.57
C ASN A 120 23.93 33.14 -41.87
N LEU A 121 22.81 32.89 -42.55
CA LEU A 121 22.38 33.66 -43.71
C LEU A 121 21.59 34.93 -43.32
N PHE A 122 21.29 35.13 -42.03
CA PHE A 122 20.43 36.22 -41.57
C PHE A 122 21.07 36.99 -40.41
N THR A 123 21.15 38.32 -40.53
CA THR A 123 21.49 39.20 -39.40
C THR A 123 20.38 39.19 -38.35
N ASN A 124 19.12 39.05 -38.78
CA ASN A 124 17.94 38.84 -37.95
C ASN A 124 17.11 37.71 -38.56
N TYR A 125 16.97 36.58 -37.87
CA TYR A 125 16.18 35.47 -38.35
C TYR A 125 14.69 35.86 -38.47
N PRO A 126 13.96 35.44 -39.52
CA PRO A 126 12.57 35.84 -39.71
C PRO A 126 11.67 35.51 -38.52
N SER A 127 10.65 36.32 -38.27
CA SER A 127 9.60 36.04 -37.27
C SER A 127 8.26 35.75 -37.96
N ASN A 128 7.40 34.99 -37.28
CA ASN A 128 6.01 34.76 -37.67
C ASN A 128 5.03 35.54 -36.77
N GLY A 129 5.50 36.65 -36.18
CA GLY A 129 4.68 37.64 -35.47
C GLY A 129 4.38 37.35 -33.99
N GLY A 130 4.81 36.20 -33.45
CA GLY A 130 4.60 35.83 -32.04
C GLY A 130 5.86 35.89 -31.15
N ASP A 131 7.01 35.52 -31.70
CA ASP A 131 8.29 35.43 -30.99
C ASP A 131 9.37 36.31 -31.64
N THR A 132 10.45 36.64 -30.91
CA THR A 132 11.60 37.39 -31.44
C THR A 132 12.21 36.70 -32.67
N TYR A 133 12.23 35.37 -32.68
CA TYR A 133 12.61 34.52 -33.82
C TYR A 133 11.49 33.51 -34.07
N GLY A 134 11.08 33.35 -35.33
CA GLY A 134 9.90 32.55 -35.65
C GLY A 134 10.15 31.04 -35.57
N ASN A 135 9.21 30.33 -34.97
CA ASN A 135 9.16 28.86 -34.96
C ASN A 135 8.99 28.31 -36.40
N LEU A 136 9.61 27.17 -36.74
CA LEU A 136 9.44 26.60 -38.09
C LEU A 136 7.97 26.34 -38.38
N PHE A 137 7.26 25.73 -37.44
CA PHE A 137 5.82 25.56 -37.50
C PHE A 137 5.14 26.25 -36.32
N TYR A 138 4.18 27.13 -36.63
CA TYR A 138 3.40 27.84 -35.61
C TYR A 138 1.90 27.71 -35.86
N ALA A 139 1.17 27.32 -34.83
CA ALA A 139 -0.29 27.26 -34.80
C ALA A 139 -0.79 27.91 -33.50
N SER A 140 -1.89 28.66 -33.57
CA SER A 140 -2.53 29.25 -32.39
C SER A 140 -4.05 29.24 -32.56
N GLY A 141 -4.76 28.61 -31.63
CA GLY A 141 -6.22 28.53 -31.64
C GLY A 141 -6.82 27.78 -32.84
N LEU A 142 -6.09 26.80 -33.39
CA LEU A 142 -6.48 26.08 -34.60
C LEU A 142 -7.00 24.66 -34.32
N THR A 143 -7.75 24.09 -35.25
CA THR A 143 -8.25 22.72 -35.17
C THR A 143 -8.00 21.91 -36.43
N ASN A 144 -7.92 20.59 -36.28
CA ASN A 144 -7.62 19.62 -37.32
C ASN A 144 -6.28 19.93 -37.99
N LEU A 145 -5.19 19.73 -37.23
CA LEU A 145 -3.83 19.93 -37.71
C LEU A 145 -3.13 18.58 -37.83
N GLU A 146 -2.43 18.37 -38.93
CA GLU A 146 -1.62 17.17 -39.11
C GLU A 146 -0.24 17.52 -39.67
N ILE A 147 0.79 16.85 -39.17
CA ILE A 147 2.10 16.76 -39.81
C ILE A 147 2.38 15.26 -39.98
N SER A 148 2.62 14.83 -41.21
CA SER A 148 2.66 13.40 -41.56
C SER A 148 3.75 13.04 -42.56
N GLY A 149 3.96 11.74 -42.76
CA GLY A 149 4.90 11.20 -43.75
C GLY A 149 6.21 10.75 -43.12
N SER A 150 7.05 10.05 -43.89
CA SER A 150 8.31 9.45 -43.43
C SER A 150 9.56 10.26 -43.77
N GLY A 151 9.38 11.51 -44.22
CA GLY A 151 10.48 12.45 -44.47
C GLY A 151 11.01 13.11 -43.20
N ALA A 152 12.00 13.99 -43.37
CA ALA A 152 12.69 14.64 -42.27
C ALA A 152 12.37 16.14 -42.13
N ILE A 153 12.35 16.62 -40.90
CA ILE A 153 12.33 18.02 -40.50
C ILE A 153 13.68 18.33 -39.84
N ASP A 154 14.40 19.32 -40.37
CA ASP A 154 15.77 19.64 -39.93
C ASP A 154 15.88 21.11 -39.54
N GLY A 155 16.17 21.38 -38.27
CA GLY A 155 16.19 22.74 -37.72
C GLY A 155 17.51 23.48 -37.88
N GLN A 156 18.56 22.80 -38.36
CA GLN A 156 19.92 23.35 -38.40
C GLN A 156 20.36 23.99 -37.07
N GLY A 157 20.12 23.28 -35.95
CA GLY A 157 20.27 23.72 -34.57
C GLY A 157 21.68 24.11 -34.11
N SER A 158 22.74 23.56 -34.70
CA SER A 158 24.10 23.73 -34.17
C SER A 158 24.55 25.19 -33.95
N PRO A 159 24.34 26.13 -34.89
CA PRO A 159 24.65 27.55 -34.66
C PRO A 159 23.78 28.21 -33.58
N TRP A 160 22.56 27.69 -33.37
CA TRP A 160 21.65 28.15 -32.34
C TRP A 160 22.15 27.75 -30.94
N TRP A 161 22.63 26.52 -30.79
CA TRP A 161 23.14 26.01 -29.51
C TRP A 161 24.40 26.75 -29.04
N SER A 162 25.35 27.00 -29.96
CA SER A 162 26.62 27.65 -29.62
C SER A 162 26.50 29.15 -29.30
N SER A 163 25.39 29.78 -29.70
CA SER A 163 25.28 31.25 -29.71
C SER A 163 24.15 31.79 -28.82
N THR A 164 23.48 30.92 -28.06
CA THR A 164 22.47 31.31 -27.06
C THR A 164 23.12 32.07 -25.90
N GLY A 165 22.55 33.21 -25.51
CA GLY A 165 23.09 34.05 -24.43
C GLY A 165 24.25 34.95 -24.87
N THR A 166 24.72 34.83 -26.12
CA THR A 166 25.74 35.71 -26.71
C THR A 166 25.17 36.52 -27.88
N LEU A 167 24.60 35.86 -28.89
CA LEU A 167 24.03 36.50 -30.08
C LEU A 167 22.51 36.73 -29.98
N PHE A 168 21.80 35.92 -29.19
CA PHE A 168 20.35 36.01 -29.01
C PHE A 168 19.93 35.62 -27.59
N SER A 169 18.83 36.21 -27.11
CA SER A 169 18.26 35.98 -25.78
C SER A 169 17.31 34.79 -25.71
N SER A 170 16.79 34.31 -26.84
CA SER A 170 15.91 33.15 -26.95
C SER A 170 16.11 32.44 -28.30
N ARG A 171 15.65 31.19 -28.39
CA ARG A 171 15.72 30.35 -29.59
C ARG A 171 14.30 29.99 -30.06
N PRO A 172 14.06 29.86 -31.37
CA PRO A 172 12.77 29.38 -31.87
C PRO A 172 12.57 27.89 -31.53
N TYR A 173 11.33 27.50 -31.25
CA TYR A 173 10.94 26.08 -31.23
C TYR A 173 10.83 25.54 -32.66
N MET A 174 10.96 24.23 -32.83
CA MET A 174 10.73 23.62 -34.15
C MET A 174 9.23 23.62 -34.49
N ILE A 175 8.41 22.97 -33.66
CA ILE A 175 6.95 22.92 -33.82
C ILE A 175 6.30 23.49 -32.57
N TYR A 176 5.55 24.59 -32.73
CA TYR A 176 4.82 25.22 -31.63
C TYR A 176 3.32 25.30 -31.90
N PHE A 177 2.57 24.48 -31.17
CA PHE A 177 1.13 24.59 -31.02
C PHE A 177 0.85 25.51 -29.82
N ASN A 178 0.80 26.81 -30.07
CA ASN A 178 0.39 27.78 -29.07
C ASN A 178 -1.11 27.66 -28.78
N SER A 179 -1.50 27.91 -27.52
CA SER A 179 -2.85 28.19 -27.01
C SER A 179 -4.06 27.68 -27.82
N ASP A 180 -4.88 26.82 -27.20
CA ASP A 180 -6.21 26.42 -27.68
C ASP A 180 -6.24 25.68 -29.04
N CYS A 181 -5.18 24.95 -29.38
CA CYS A 181 -5.20 24.02 -30.52
C CYS A 181 -5.94 22.70 -30.16
N HIS A 182 -6.71 22.14 -31.12
CA HIS A 182 -7.51 20.94 -30.90
C HIS A 182 -7.45 19.94 -32.06
N ARG A 183 -7.39 18.63 -31.76
CA ARG A 183 -7.29 17.55 -32.76
C ARG A 183 -6.03 17.73 -33.61
N VAL A 184 -4.92 17.31 -33.03
CA VAL A 184 -3.59 17.41 -33.63
C VAL A 184 -3.01 16.02 -33.77
N LEU A 185 -2.47 15.71 -34.95
CA LEU A 185 -1.74 14.48 -35.22
C LEU A 185 -0.36 14.80 -35.77
N LEU A 186 0.68 14.34 -35.10
CA LEU A 186 2.04 14.35 -35.61
C LEU A 186 2.48 12.89 -35.75
N GLN A 187 2.77 12.45 -36.99
CA GLN A 187 3.03 11.03 -37.22
C GLN A 187 4.15 10.73 -38.22
N ASN A 188 4.92 9.68 -37.93
CA ASN A 188 5.93 9.04 -38.78
C ASN A 188 7.13 9.88 -39.25
N VAL A 189 7.14 11.18 -38.97
CA VAL A 189 8.23 12.08 -39.39
C VAL A 189 9.48 11.87 -38.52
N THR A 190 10.63 12.18 -39.10
CA THR A 190 11.90 12.32 -38.36
C THR A 190 12.17 13.80 -38.09
N ILE A 191 12.46 14.17 -36.86
CA ILE A 191 12.82 15.54 -36.45
C ILE A 191 14.26 15.51 -35.91
N SER A 192 15.06 16.49 -36.33
CA SER A 192 16.45 16.59 -35.89
C SER A 192 16.97 18.03 -35.96
N ASN A 193 18.05 18.28 -35.22
CA ASN A 193 18.73 19.57 -35.13
C ASN A 193 17.78 20.72 -34.77
N ALA A 194 16.81 20.51 -33.87
CA ALA A 194 15.94 21.57 -33.41
C ALA A 194 16.76 22.70 -32.75
N PRO A 195 16.46 23.99 -33.04
CA PRO A 195 17.15 25.09 -32.37
C PRO A 195 16.94 25.05 -30.86
N ALA A 196 15.71 24.81 -30.40
CA ALA A 196 15.33 24.52 -29.02
C ALA A 196 14.39 23.31 -28.99
N GLN A 197 13.31 23.32 -28.22
CA GLN A 197 12.36 22.19 -28.13
C GLN A 197 11.82 21.77 -29.51
N ASN A 198 11.69 20.46 -29.70
CA ASN A 198 11.20 19.85 -30.93
C ASN A 198 9.71 20.11 -31.10
N VAL A 199 8.90 19.71 -30.13
CA VAL A 199 7.45 19.90 -30.18
C VAL A 199 6.94 20.48 -28.89
N VAL A 200 6.30 21.65 -28.98
CA VAL A 200 5.77 22.37 -27.83
C VAL A 200 4.26 22.51 -27.97
N PHE A 201 3.55 22.10 -26.92
CA PHE A 201 2.15 22.46 -26.71
C PHE A 201 1.98 23.09 -25.32
N LYS A 202 1.60 24.37 -25.28
CA LYS A 202 1.35 25.11 -24.03
C LYS A 202 0.00 25.81 -24.09
N GLY A 203 -1.08 25.10 -23.76
CA GLY A 203 -2.42 25.69 -23.86
C GLY A 203 -3.55 24.83 -23.31
N LYS A 204 -4.76 25.40 -23.26
CA LYS A 204 -5.96 24.70 -22.73
C LYS A 204 -6.64 23.77 -23.74
N GLY A 205 -6.00 23.58 -24.90
CA GLY A 205 -6.44 22.67 -25.94
C GLY A 205 -6.29 21.19 -25.57
N GLY A 206 -6.66 20.31 -26.50
CA GLY A 206 -6.58 18.87 -26.26
C GLY A 206 -6.92 18.02 -27.47
N ASN A 207 -6.81 16.69 -27.31
CA ASN A 207 -6.84 15.70 -28.38
C ASN A 207 -5.57 15.76 -29.25
N PHE A 208 -4.43 15.44 -28.65
CA PHE A 208 -3.14 15.36 -29.34
C PHE A 208 -2.72 13.91 -29.49
N VAL A 209 -2.25 13.55 -30.67
CA VAL A 209 -1.68 12.24 -30.96
C VAL A 209 -0.30 12.43 -31.59
N PHE A 210 0.68 11.77 -30.98
CA PHE A 210 2.05 11.67 -31.47
C PHE A 210 2.31 10.18 -31.72
N ASP A 211 2.47 9.79 -32.98
CA ASP A 211 2.54 8.37 -33.36
C ASP A 211 3.71 8.06 -34.31
N GLY A 212 4.62 7.19 -33.87
CA GLY A 212 5.70 6.72 -34.75
C GLY A 212 6.74 7.79 -35.09
N ILE A 213 6.80 8.90 -34.36
CA ILE A 213 7.81 9.94 -34.59
C ILE A 213 9.19 9.49 -34.13
N THR A 214 10.21 9.96 -34.84
CA THR A 214 11.61 9.81 -34.43
C THR A 214 12.22 11.19 -34.20
N GLU A 215 12.80 11.40 -33.03
CA GLU A 215 13.50 12.64 -32.68
C GLU A 215 14.94 12.32 -32.31
N PHE A 216 15.89 13.00 -32.96
CA PHE A 216 17.32 12.78 -32.73
C PHE A 216 18.09 14.08 -32.62
N GLU A 217 18.60 14.34 -31.42
CA GLU A 217 19.49 15.44 -31.11
C GLU A 217 20.75 14.92 -30.41
N PRO A 218 21.89 15.66 -30.49
CA PRO A 218 23.02 15.41 -29.62
C PRO A 218 22.60 15.39 -28.13
N PRO A 219 23.32 14.69 -27.24
CA PRO A 219 23.05 14.81 -25.80
C PRO A 219 23.47 16.19 -25.27
N SER A 220 22.93 16.63 -24.12
CA SER A 220 23.40 17.85 -23.42
C SER A 220 24.85 17.77 -22.92
N SER A 221 25.42 16.57 -22.85
CA SER A 221 26.83 16.32 -22.59
C SER A 221 27.68 16.21 -23.87
N GLY A 222 27.05 16.35 -25.04
CA GLY A 222 27.69 16.21 -26.35
C GLY A 222 28.72 17.30 -26.61
N VAL A 223 29.85 16.92 -27.20
CA VAL A 223 30.95 17.82 -27.58
C VAL A 223 31.09 17.80 -29.10
N PRO A 224 31.35 18.93 -29.79
CA PRO A 224 31.59 20.28 -29.24
C PRO A 224 30.32 21.10 -28.97
N ASN A 225 29.19 20.74 -29.56
CA ASN A 225 27.96 21.54 -29.54
C ASN A 225 26.83 20.78 -28.85
N PRO A 226 26.68 20.90 -27.51
CA PRO A 226 25.58 20.28 -26.79
C PRO A 226 24.25 20.97 -27.12
N SER A 227 23.20 20.20 -27.35
CA SER A 227 21.88 20.73 -27.75
C SER A 227 20.97 20.94 -26.53
N HIS A 228 21.38 21.83 -25.63
CA HIS A 228 20.59 22.16 -24.43
C HIS A 228 19.14 22.61 -24.78
N ASN A 229 18.15 22.25 -23.96
CA ASN A 229 16.73 22.62 -24.15
C ASN A 229 16.13 22.16 -25.50
N THR A 230 16.64 21.06 -26.06
CA THR A 230 16.03 20.41 -27.23
C THR A 230 15.05 19.32 -26.81
N ASP A 231 14.23 19.61 -25.81
CA ASP A 231 13.22 18.70 -25.29
C ASP A 231 12.42 18.09 -26.45
N GLY A 232 12.06 16.82 -26.34
CA GLY A 232 11.34 16.14 -27.41
C GLY A 232 9.91 16.66 -27.50
N LEU A 233 9.07 16.20 -26.57
CA LEU A 233 7.70 16.66 -26.43
C LEU A 233 7.52 17.46 -25.13
N ASP A 234 7.29 18.77 -25.23
CA ASP A 234 6.95 19.65 -24.11
C ASP A 234 5.43 19.93 -24.09
N LEU A 235 4.69 19.21 -23.25
CA LEU A 235 3.24 19.03 -23.34
C LEU A 235 2.50 19.54 -22.09
N VAL A 236 1.68 20.58 -22.29
CA VAL A 236 0.73 21.10 -21.31
C VAL A 236 -0.65 21.19 -21.93
N GLY A 237 -1.51 20.22 -21.59
CA GLY A 237 -2.79 20.00 -22.24
C GLY A 237 -3.59 18.81 -21.69
N THR A 238 -4.78 18.58 -22.24
CA THR A 238 -5.63 17.45 -21.86
C THR A 238 -5.88 16.47 -23.01
N ASN A 239 -6.10 15.19 -22.69
CA ASN A 239 -6.43 14.13 -23.64
C ASN A 239 -5.35 13.93 -24.71
N MET A 240 -4.23 13.32 -24.33
CA MET A 240 -3.05 13.18 -25.19
C MET A 240 -2.57 11.73 -25.27
N LEU A 241 -2.13 11.32 -26.46
CA LEU A 241 -1.56 10.00 -26.73
C LEU A 241 -0.18 10.16 -27.38
N VAL A 242 0.84 9.60 -26.76
CA VAL A 242 2.19 9.45 -27.32
C VAL A 242 2.44 7.97 -27.49
N GLN A 243 2.65 7.50 -28.72
CA GLN A 243 2.84 6.08 -28.97
C GLN A 243 3.83 5.76 -30.07
N ASN A 244 4.51 4.62 -29.92
CA ASN A 244 5.43 4.08 -30.93
C ASN A 244 6.59 5.04 -31.29
N CYS A 245 6.90 6.01 -30.43
CA CYS A 245 7.92 7.02 -30.70
C CYS A 245 9.32 6.54 -30.31
N ASN A 246 10.33 7.04 -31.01
CA ASN A 246 11.75 6.89 -30.65
C ASN A 246 12.36 8.27 -30.43
N ILE A 247 12.63 8.64 -29.17
CA ILE A 247 13.04 10.00 -28.80
C ILE A 247 14.40 9.94 -28.11
N SER A 248 15.40 10.56 -28.72
CA SER A 248 16.76 10.69 -28.18
C SER A 248 17.24 12.12 -28.37
N VAL A 249 17.23 12.92 -27.30
CA VAL A 249 17.38 14.38 -27.39
C VAL A 249 18.38 14.94 -26.38
N GLY A 250 18.62 16.26 -26.40
CA GLY A 250 19.58 16.92 -25.52
C GLY A 250 19.06 17.22 -24.12
N ASP A 251 17.74 17.27 -23.92
CA ASP A 251 17.08 17.60 -22.65
C ASP A 251 15.97 16.58 -22.32
N ASP A 252 14.86 16.96 -21.67
CA ASP A 252 13.74 16.04 -21.39
C ASP A 252 13.21 15.35 -22.66
N ASN A 253 13.09 14.02 -22.65
CA ASN A 253 12.50 13.29 -23.78
C ASN A 253 11.01 13.65 -23.94
N ILE A 254 10.32 13.71 -22.80
CA ILE A 254 8.97 14.27 -22.71
C ILE A 254 8.91 15.08 -21.42
N ALA A 255 8.37 16.29 -21.47
CA ALA A 255 8.11 17.12 -20.30
C ALA A 255 6.60 17.41 -20.18
N PHE A 256 6.04 17.25 -18.99
CA PHE A 256 4.65 17.56 -18.69
C PHE A 256 4.51 18.67 -17.66
N GLY A 257 3.45 19.46 -17.75
CA GLY A 257 3.12 20.47 -16.74
C GLY A 257 4.26 21.47 -16.55
N THR A 258 4.75 22.06 -17.65
CA THR A 258 5.88 23.01 -17.73
C THR A 258 5.38 24.46 -17.93
N SER A 259 4.33 24.86 -17.21
CA SER A 259 3.63 26.12 -17.49
C SER A 259 3.31 26.94 -16.24
N SER A 260 3.51 28.26 -16.36
CA SER A 260 3.08 29.28 -15.40
C SER A 260 1.63 29.75 -15.61
N SER A 261 0.93 29.22 -16.61
CA SER A 261 -0.44 29.64 -16.95
C SER A 261 -1.52 28.98 -16.09
N GLY A 262 -1.14 28.15 -15.11
CA GLY A 262 -2.06 27.35 -14.30
C GLY A 262 -2.85 26.30 -15.11
N THR A 263 -2.45 26.01 -16.35
CA THR A 263 -3.13 25.05 -17.22
C THR A 263 -2.74 23.62 -16.84
N PRO A 264 -3.70 22.72 -16.56
CA PRO A 264 -3.40 21.36 -16.17
C PRO A 264 -2.91 20.51 -17.34
N SER A 265 -2.06 19.53 -17.02
CA SER A 265 -1.78 18.40 -17.92
C SER A 265 -2.58 17.19 -17.43
N SER A 266 -3.55 16.70 -18.20
CA SER A 266 -4.37 15.57 -17.75
C SER A 266 -4.79 14.57 -18.81
N ASP A 267 -5.05 13.34 -18.38
CA ASP A 267 -5.61 12.28 -19.23
C ASP A 267 -4.66 11.95 -20.38
N ILE A 268 -3.49 11.44 -20.02
CA ILE A 268 -2.35 11.25 -20.90
C ILE A 268 -1.93 9.78 -20.91
N LEU A 269 -1.73 9.23 -22.09
CA LEU A 269 -1.14 7.91 -22.29
C LEU A 269 0.15 8.02 -23.10
N VAL A 270 1.24 7.52 -22.54
CA VAL A 270 2.52 7.29 -23.23
C VAL A 270 2.72 5.78 -23.32
N THR A 271 2.80 5.21 -24.53
CA THR A 271 2.89 3.76 -24.70
C THR A 271 3.82 3.30 -25.82
N ASN A 272 4.53 2.19 -25.62
CA ASN A 272 5.37 1.58 -26.65
C ASN A 272 6.46 2.52 -27.21
N CYS A 273 6.99 3.43 -26.38
CA CYS A 273 8.04 4.36 -26.78
C CYS A 273 9.43 3.89 -26.34
N THR A 274 10.44 4.28 -27.11
CA THR A 274 11.86 4.10 -26.76
C THR A 274 12.49 5.46 -26.48
N PHE A 275 13.19 5.57 -25.36
CA PHE A 275 13.89 6.78 -24.93
C PHE A 275 15.40 6.53 -24.88
N GLY A 276 16.16 7.31 -25.67
CA GLY A 276 17.62 7.26 -25.79
C GLY A 276 18.30 8.32 -24.94
N ASN A 277 19.18 9.14 -25.52
CA ASN A 277 19.73 10.30 -24.78
C ASN A 277 18.60 11.22 -24.31
N GLY A 278 18.78 11.90 -23.18
CA GLY A 278 17.83 12.89 -22.66
C GLY A 278 17.61 12.77 -21.16
N HIS A 279 16.85 13.71 -20.61
CA HIS A 279 16.58 13.83 -19.17
C HIS A 279 15.39 12.99 -18.69
N GLY A 280 14.84 12.13 -19.56
CA GLY A 280 13.78 11.18 -19.22
C GLY A 280 12.37 11.67 -19.52
N VAL A 281 11.40 10.94 -18.98
CA VAL A 281 9.99 11.38 -18.97
C VAL A 281 9.78 12.18 -17.69
N SER A 282 9.68 13.49 -17.86
CA SER A 282 9.74 14.49 -16.82
C SER A 282 8.39 15.15 -16.54
N ILE A 283 8.19 15.55 -15.29
CA ILE A 283 7.14 16.46 -14.84
C ILE A 283 7.80 17.71 -14.24
N GLY A 284 7.33 18.88 -14.68
CA GLY A 284 7.78 20.19 -14.21
C GLY A 284 9.01 20.73 -14.98
N SER A 285 9.66 21.77 -14.49
CA SER A 285 9.69 22.15 -13.08
C SER A 285 8.57 23.07 -12.59
N ASN A 286 7.79 23.67 -13.49
CA ASN A 286 6.66 24.52 -13.11
C ASN A 286 5.33 23.75 -13.06
N THR A 287 5.09 23.05 -11.96
CA THR A 287 3.93 22.18 -11.78
C THR A 287 2.65 22.90 -11.31
N GLN A 288 2.59 24.23 -11.40
CA GLN A 288 1.47 25.04 -10.90
C GLN A 288 0.11 24.62 -11.45
N GLY A 289 0.03 24.31 -12.75
CA GLY A 289 -1.21 23.83 -13.37
C GLY A 289 -1.62 22.41 -12.94
N GLY A 290 -0.70 21.66 -12.35
CA GLY A 290 -0.87 20.28 -11.95
C GLY A 290 -0.77 19.28 -13.10
N VAL A 291 -0.46 18.03 -12.74
CA VAL A 291 -0.45 16.88 -13.66
C VAL A 291 -1.29 15.77 -13.07
N SER A 292 -2.23 15.22 -13.85
CA SER A 292 -3.06 14.12 -13.34
C SER A 292 -3.50 13.10 -14.38
N ASN A 293 -3.77 11.87 -13.94
CA ASN A 293 -4.24 10.79 -14.81
C ASN A 293 -3.25 10.54 -15.98
N LEU A 294 -1.97 10.39 -15.64
CA LEU A 294 -0.90 10.07 -16.59
C LEU A 294 -0.55 8.59 -16.46
N THR A 295 -0.54 7.87 -17.59
CA THR A 295 -0.03 6.51 -17.69
C THR A 295 1.14 6.45 -18.65
N VAL A 296 2.27 5.90 -18.21
CA VAL A 296 3.42 5.54 -19.04
C VAL A 296 3.56 4.03 -19.00
N ILE A 297 3.43 3.36 -20.13
CA ILE A 297 3.37 1.89 -20.18
C ILE A 297 4.14 1.28 -21.35
N ASN A 298 4.79 0.13 -21.13
CA ASN A 298 5.51 -0.61 -22.18
C ASN A 298 6.61 0.24 -22.87
N CYS A 299 7.31 1.07 -22.11
CA CYS A 299 8.38 1.91 -22.65
C CYS A 299 9.76 1.42 -22.18
N THR A 300 10.78 1.67 -23.00
CA THR A 300 12.17 1.36 -22.68
C THR A 300 13.04 2.61 -22.62
N PHE A 301 13.93 2.67 -21.63
CA PHE A 301 14.90 3.74 -21.43
C PHE A 301 16.30 3.15 -21.53
N ASN A 302 17.16 3.75 -22.35
CA ASN A 302 18.54 3.29 -22.52
C ASN A 302 19.51 4.47 -22.54
N GLY A 303 20.28 4.62 -21.47
CA GLY A 303 21.28 5.68 -21.36
C GLY A 303 20.73 7.08 -21.09
N THR A 304 19.45 7.22 -20.73
CA THR A 304 18.90 8.51 -20.28
C THR A 304 19.55 8.97 -18.97
N ASP A 305 19.60 10.27 -18.74
CA ASP A 305 20.01 10.84 -17.46
C ASP A 305 19.00 10.49 -16.36
N ASN A 306 17.71 10.43 -16.69
CA ASN A 306 16.68 9.98 -15.76
C ASN A 306 15.67 9.08 -16.46
N GLY A 307 15.02 8.20 -15.71
CA GLY A 307 13.90 7.40 -16.22
C GLY A 307 12.63 8.22 -16.07
N ILE A 308 12.07 8.16 -14.86
CA ILE A 308 10.93 8.99 -14.44
C ILE A 308 11.45 10.12 -13.55
N ARG A 309 11.23 11.37 -13.96
CA ARG A 309 11.67 12.56 -13.22
C ARG A 309 10.49 13.46 -12.86
N MET A 310 10.44 13.93 -11.63
CA MET A 310 9.46 14.90 -11.15
C MET A 310 10.21 15.96 -10.36
N LYS A 311 10.18 17.19 -10.87
CA LYS A 311 10.96 18.32 -10.35
C LYS A 311 10.01 19.48 -10.09
N SER A 312 10.14 20.15 -8.93
CA SER A 312 9.39 21.37 -8.61
C SER A 312 10.02 22.12 -7.44
N ASP A 313 9.48 23.29 -7.08
CA ASP A 313 9.86 24.10 -5.91
C ASP A 313 8.65 24.81 -5.29
N ASN A 314 8.78 25.30 -4.05
CA ASN A 314 7.79 26.19 -3.41
C ASN A 314 7.76 27.58 -4.03
N ASN A 315 8.94 28.12 -4.34
CA ASN A 315 9.14 29.51 -4.73
C ASN A 315 10.08 29.61 -5.93
N SER A 316 9.83 30.58 -6.81
CA SER A 316 10.67 30.86 -7.96
C SER A 316 11.77 31.86 -7.60
N SER A 317 12.89 31.42 -7.05
CA SER A 317 14.14 32.21 -7.14
C SER A 317 14.83 31.85 -8.45
N GLY A 318 14.56 32.61 -9.51
CA GLY A 318 15.22 32.43 -10.82
C GLY A 318 14.38 31.81 -11.96
N GLY A 319 13.06 31.63 -11.76
CA GLY A 319 12.11 31.38 -12.86
C GLY A 319 11.76 29.92 -13.15
N SER A 320 12.31 28.93 -12.44
CA SER A 320 12.14 27.51 -12.79
C SER A 320 11.03 26.73 -12.07
N GLY A 321 10.43 27.19 -10.96
CA GLY A 321 9.49 26.31 -10.23
C GLY A 321 8.41 27.04 -9.46
N GLN A 322 7.17 26.58 -9.65
CA GLN A 322 6.05 26.77 -8.74
C GLN A 322 5.37 25.41 -8.61
N GLY A 323 5.11 24.98 -7.38
CA GLY A 323 4.43 23.72 -7.11
C GLY A 323 2.96 23.75 -7.48
N GLY A 324 2.38 22.57 -7.48
CA GLY A 324 0.96 22.34 -7.68
C GLY A 324 0.69 20.86 -7.47
N ILE A 325 -0.53 20.43 -7.80
CA ILE A 325 -0.93 19.05 -7.55
C ILE A 325 -0.50 18.12 -8.68
N THR A 326 0.31 17.11 -8.33
CA THR A 326 0.68 16.03 -9.24
C THR A 326 0.17 14.71 -8.65
N GLN A 327 -0.80 14.08 -9.32
CA GLN A 327 -1.49 12.92 -8.76
C GLN A 327 -2.02 11.90 -9.77
N ASN A 328 -2.27 10.68 -9.31
CA ASN A 328 -2.84 9.59 -10.13
C ASN A 328 -1.95 9.29 -11.33
N LEU A 329 -0.68 8.96 -11.03
CA LEU A 329 0.33 8.64 -12.03
C LEU A 329 0.59 7.14 -12.01
N SER A 330 0.73 6.56 -13.19
CA SER A 330 0.89 5.12 -13.39
C SER A 330 2.06 4.84 -14.33
N TYR A 331 3.04 4.06 -13.87
CA TYR A 331 4.24 3.68 -14.60
C TYR A 331 4.33 2.15 -14.65
N TYR A 332 4.03 1.57 -15.81
CA TYR A 332 3.82 0.12 -15.95
C TYR A 332 4.73 -0.51 -17.00
N ASN A 333 5.23 -1.71 -16.73
CA ASN A 333 5.99 -2.51 -17.71
C ASN A 333 7.15 -1.71 -18.32
N LEU A 334 8.02 -1.15 -17.46
CA LEU A 334 9.13 -0.30 -17.89
C LEU A 334 10.46 -1.03 -17.79
N GLY A 335 11.24 -0.98 -18.87
CA GLY A 335 12.62 -1.46 -18.89
C GLY A 335 13.59 -0.29 -18.89
N MET A 336 14.51 -0.23 -17.92
CA MET A 336 15.51 0.82 -17.80
C MET A 336 16.91 0.21 -17.77
N THR A 337 17.75 0.60 -18.71
CA THR A 337 19.15 0.14 -18.81
C THR A 337 20.08 1.34 -18.79
N ASN A 338 21.09 1.31 -17.92
CA ASN A 338 22.09 2.38 -17.78
C ASN A 338 21.48 3.78 -17.59
N VAL A 339 20.33 3.86 -16.93
CA VAL A 339 19.67 5.13 -16.62
C VAL A 339 20.31 5.71 -15.36
N ASN A 340 20.82 6.95 -15.41
CA ASN A 340 21.54 7.51 -14.26
C ASN A 340 20.62 7.63 -13.03
N PHE A 341 19.49 8.35 -13.08
CA PHE A 341 18.47 8.30 -12.02
C PHE A 341 17.17 7.62 -12.51
N PRO A 342 16.96 6.32 -12.25
CA PRO A 342 15.79 5.60 -12.75
C PRO A 342 14.47 6.24 -12.29
N ILE A 343 14.41 6.65 -11.02
CA ILE A 343 13.26 7.32 -10.43
C ILE A 343 13.77 8.50 -9.58
N LEU A 344 13.36 9.71 -9.94
CA LEU A 344 13.79 10.94 -9.30
C LEU A 344 12.59 11.86 -9.05
N ILE A 345 12.13 11.97 -7.81
CA ILE A 345 11.04 12.86 -7.38
C ILE A 345 11.60 13.83 -6.36
N TYR A 346 11.57 15.14 -6.62
CA TYR A 346 12.15 16.10 -5.70
C TYR A 346 11.59 17.52 -5.81
N SER A 347 11.58 18.22 -4.66
CA SER A 347 10.93 19.54 -4.49
C SER A 347 11.90 20.70 -4.19
N TYR A 348 13.17 20.58 -4.61
CA TYR A 348 14.25 21.54 -4.35
C TYR A 348 15.03 21.89 -5.62
N TYR A 349 14.36 21.84 -6.78
CA TYR A 349 15.00 21.97 -8.09
C TYR A 349 15.79 23.28 -8.26
N SER A 350 15.22 24.41 -7.85
CA SER A 350 15.87 25.72 -8.01
C SER A 350 17.03 25.92 -7.02
N GLU A 351 17.05 25.19 -5.91
CA GLU A 351 18.12 25.24 -4.91
C GLU A 351 19.30 24.31 -5.28
N VAL A 352 19.00 23.07 -5.69
CA VAL A 352 20.01 22.01 -5.80
C VAL A 352 20.26 21.53 -7.23
N GLY A 353 19.44 21.92 -8.20
CA GLY A 353 19.52 21.41 -9.57
C GLY A 353 19.25 19.91 -9.64
N THR A 354 20.25 19.09 -9.96
CA THR A 354 20.15 17.63 -9.91
C THR A 354 20.73 17.13 -8.56
N PRO A 355 19.95 16.40 -7.73
CA PRO A 355 20.36 16.01 -6.37
C PRO A 355 21.39 14.87 -6.37
N SER A 356 22.60 15.15 -6.84
CA SER A 356 23.67 14.17 -7.07
C SER A 356 24.37 13.67 -5.79
N SER A 357 24.17 14.35 -4.65
CA SER A 357 24.82 14.03 -3.38
C SER A 357 23.94 14.39 -2.17
N ILE A 358 22.67 13.96 -2.19
CA ILE A 358 21.76 14.16 -1.06
C ILE A 358 21.96 13.06 0.01
N THR A 359 21.77 13.40 1.28
CA THR A 359 21.88 12.47 2.42
C THR A 359 20.76 12.74 3.42
N PRO A 360 20.46 11.83 4.36
CA PRO A 360 19.49 12.11 5.42
C PRO A 360 19.80 13.39 6.22
N ALA A 361 21.10 13.67 6.46
CA ALA A 361 21.52 14.87 7.19
C ALA A 361 21.24 16.16 6.41
N VAL A 362 21.49 16.16 5.10
CA VAL A 362 21.19 17.32 4.23
C VAL A 362 19.68 17.50 4.06
N ALA A 363 18.92 16.42 3.95
CA ALA A 363 17.45 16.50 3.93
C ALA A 363 16.91 17.12 5.23
N ALA A 364 17.52 16.80 6.37
CA ALA A 364 17.13 17.32 7.69
C ALA A 364 17.49 18.79 7.94
N THR A 365 18.40 19.39 7.17
CA THR A 365 18.73 20.82 7.29
C THR A 365 17.75 21.72 6.55
N GLN A 366 16.85 21.16 5.74
CA GLN A 366 15.89 21.93 4.97
C GLN A 366 14.86 22.62 5.87
N ALA A 367 14.66 23.92 5.65
CA ALA A 367 13.71 24.70 6.43
C ALA A 367 12.27 24.26 6.13
N VAL A 368 11.46 24.19 7.19
CA VAL A 368 10.01 23.98 7.08
C VAL A 368 9.39 25.32 6.67
N GLU A 369 8.71 25.33 5.54
CA GLU A 369 7.99 26.52 5.06
C GLU A 369 6.48 26.43 5.28
N THR A 370 5.77 27.55 5.13
CA THR A 370 4.30 27.57 5.12
C THR A 370 3.79 26.87 3.87
N VAL A 371 2.82 25.95 4.03
CA VAL A 371 2.13 25.34 2.89
C VAL A 371 1.29 26.40 2.16
N THR A 372 1.53 26.57 0.87
CA THR A 372 0.81 27.52 0.00
C THR A 372 0.26 26.81 -1.25
N ALA A 373 -0.45 27.54 -2.12
CA ALA A 373 -0.88 27.01 -3.42
C ALA A 373 0.29 26.64 -4.34
N ASN A 374 1.50 27.16 -4.08
CA ASN A 374 2.72 26.86 -4.83
C ASN A 374 3.56 25.75 -4.17
N THR A 375 3.10 25.13 -3.09
CA THR A 375 3.82 23.99 -2.49
C THR A 375 3.61 22.74 -3.35
N PRO A 376 4.67 22.07 -3.84
CA PRO A 376 4.53 20.87 -4.66
C PRO A 376 3.84 19.73 -3.91
N ILE A 377 2.87 19.08 -4.55
CA ILE A 377 2.16 17.93 -3.99
C ILE A 377 2.40 16.71 -4.89
N TRP A 378 3.03 15.67 -4.33
CA TRP A 378 3.23 14.38 -5.00
C TRP A 378 2.38 13.32 -4.31
N ARG A 379 1.37 12.76 -5.00
CA ARG A 379 0.56 11.70 -4.39
C ARG A 379 -0.06 10.70 -5.36
N ASN A 380 -0.38 9.51 -4.88
CA ASN A 380 -1.04 8.47 -5.69
C ASN A 380 -0.23 8.14 -6.95
N ILE A 381 1.01 7.67 -6.74
CA ILE A 381 1.94 7.33 -7.81
C ILE A 381 2.21 5.82 -7.74
N THR A 382 1.97 5.10 -8.83
CA THR A 382 2.17 3.65 -8.88
C THR A 382 3.22 3.30 -9.92
N PHE A 383 4.24 2.56 -9.51
CA PHE A 383 5.20 1.86 -10.37
C PHE A 383 4.90 0.36 -10.28
N SER A 384 4.63 -0.29 -11.41
CA SER A 384 4.39 -1.74 -11.44
C SER A 384 5.12 -2.43 -12.58
N ASN A 385 5.72 -3.58 -12.30
CA ASN A 385 6.49 -4.36 -13.27
C ASN A 385 7.58 -3.50 -13.95
N LEU A 386 8.49 -2.98 -13.14
CA LEU A 386 9.60 -2.11 -13.58
C LEU A 386 10.91 -2.83 -13.33
N THR A 387 11.79 -2.88 -14.33
CA THR A 387 13.13 -3.46 -14.20
C THR A 387 14.19 -2.42 -14.51
N VAL A 388 15.13 -2.21 -13.58
CA VAL A 388 16.30 -1.37 -13.74
C VAL A 388 17.56 -2.24 -13.72
N THR A 389 18.37 -2.13 -14.78
CA THR A 389 19.69 -2.77 -14.89
C THR A 389 20.77 -1.71 -15.07
N GLY A 390 21.60 -1.52 -14.02
CA GLY A 390 22.58 -0.44 -13.99
C GLY A 390 21.94 0.91 -13.69
N GLY A 391 22.76 1.91 -13.37
CA GLY A 391 22.29 3.23 -12.94
C GLY A 391 22.74 3.61 -11.53
N ASN A 392 22.39 4.81 -11.11
CA ASN A 392 22.70 5.41 -9.81
C ASN A 392 21.55 5.16 -8.81
N ASN A 393 21.30 6.06 -7.86
CA ASN A 393 20.23 5.97 -6.88
C ASN A 393 18.84 6.29 -7.46
N CYS A 394 17.80 5.72 -6.84
CA CYS A 394 16.44 6.25 -6.91
C CYS A 394 16.24 7.20 -5.73
N VAL A 395 15.58 8.34 -5.96
CA VAL A 395 15.41 9.39 -4.95
C VAL A 395 13.97 9.87 -4.91
N ILE A 396 13.41 9.92 -3.71
CA ILE A 396 12.19 10.67 -3.38
C ILE A 396 12.58 11.68 -2.30
N TRP A 397 12.52 12.98 -2.61
CA TRP A 397 12.86 14.04 -1.68
C TRP A 397 11.86 15.20 -1.76
N SER A 398 10.79 15.08 -0.99
CA SER A 398 9.71 16.08 -0.99
C SER A 398 9.93 17.16 0.06
N ARG A 399 9.05 18.16 0.08
CA ARG A 399 9.06 19.22 1.10
C ARG A 399 8.77 18.65 2.48
N THR A 400 9.46 19.16 3.51
CA THR A 400 9.26 18.72 4.90
C THR A 400 7.86 19.07 5.41
N GLU A 401 7.36 20.25 5.06
CA GLU A 401 6.00 20.74 5.39
C GLU A 401 4.88 19.99 4.66
N LEU A 402 5.20 19.31 3.56
CA LEU A 402 4.23 18.55 2.77
C LEU A 402 4.87 17.31 2.12
N PRO A 403 5.07 16.22 2.91
CA PRO A 403 5.63 14.97 2.42
C PRO A 403 4.84 14.40 1.23
N ALA A 404 5.53 13.70 0.32
CA ALA A 404 4.85 12.89 -0.71
C ALA A 404 3.99 11.81 -0.06
N THR A 405 2.88 11.41 -0.69
CA THR A 405 1.97 10.42 -0.10
C THR A 405 1.55 9.33 -1.06
N ASN A 406 1.37 8.10 -0.57
CA ASN A 406 0.83 6.98 -1.34
C ASN A 406 1.60 6.72 -2.66
N ILE A 407 2.88 6.36 -2.51
CA ILE A 407 3.74 5.93 -3.62
C ILE A 407 3.91 4.41 -3.53
N ILE A 408 3.51 3.70 -4.58
CA ILE A 408 3.46 2.23 -4.58
C ILE A 408 4.45 1.70 -5.62
N PHE A 409 5.31 0.78 -5.19
CA PHE A 409 6.19 -0.03 -6.02
C PHE A 409 5.68 -1.47 -5.94
N SER A 410 5.22 -2.05 -7.05
CA SER A 410 4.74 -3.43 -7.11
C SER A 410 5.52 -4.22 -8.16
N HIS A 411 6.09 -5.37 -7.81
CA HIS A 411 6.91 -6.16 -8.74
C HIS A 411 8.03 -5.34 -9.41
N VAL A 412 8.68 -4.48 -8.63
CA VAL A 412 9.78 -3.61 -9.10
C VAL A 412 11.11 -4.27 -8.76
N ASN A 413 11.98 -4.43 -9.76
CA ASN A 413 13.31 -5.00 -9.63
C ASN A 413 14.36 -3.94 -9.97
N ILE A 414 15.11 -3.49 -8.96
CA ILE A 414 16.11 -2.42 -9.10
C ILE A 414 17.48 -2.97 -8.77
N ALA A 415 18.35 -3.07 -9.77
CA ALA A 415 19.77 -3.38 -9.63
C ALA A 415 20.61 -2.14 -10.00
N THR A 416 21.00 -1.38 -8.98
CA THR A 416 21.65 -0.07 -9.10
C THR A 416 23.02 -0.03 -8.42
N ALA A 417 23.79 1.04 -8.67
CA ALA A 417 25.06 1.29 -7.99
C ALA A 417 24.92 1.90 -6.58
N LYS A 418 23.72 2.36 -6.19
CA LYS A 418 23.47 3.01 -4.89
C LYS A 418 22.11 2.63 -4.28
N SER A 419 21.91 3.02 -3.03
CA SER A 419 20.68 2.86 -2.24
C SER A 419 19.45 3.55 -2.87
N PHE A 420 18.26 3.17 -2.41
CA PHE A 420 17.03 3.93 -2.65
C PHE A 420 16.82 4.95 -1.52
N GLU A 421 16.72 6.23 -1.88
CA GLU A 421 16.67 7.34 -0.93
C GLU A 421 15.26 7.89 -0.81
N ILE A 422 14.74 7.96 0.41
CA ILE A 422 13.36 8.38 0.68
C ILE A 422 13.36 9.39 1.83
N TYR A 423 13.10 10.64 1.48
CA TYR A 423 13.09 11.78 2.37
C TYR A 423 11.76 12.52 2.27
N ASN A 424 11.11 12.75 3.40
CA ASN A 424 9.80 13.40 3.49
C ASN A 424 8.75 12.69 2.60
N ALA A 425 8.42 11.44 2.94
CA ALA A 425 7.40 10.69 2.22
C ALA A 425 6.62 9.75 3.16
N SER A 426 5.31 9.68 2.99
CA SER A 426 4.41 8.86 3.79
C SER A 426 3.64 7.84 2.94
N GLY A 427 3.40 6.65 3.49
CA GLY A 427 2.73 5.57 2.78
C GLY A 427 3.50 5.07 1.53
N VAL A 428 4.83 5.03 1.58
CA VAL A 428 5.64 4.43 0.51
C VAL A 428 5.60 2.90 0.65
N GLN A 429 5.07 2.21 -0.36
CA GLN A 429 4.82 0.77 -0.31
C GLN A 429 5.69 0.03 -1.32
N PHE A 430 6.35 -1.04 -0.89
CA PHE A 430 7.06 -2.00 -1.74
C PHE A 430 6.37 -3.35 -1.63
N ILE A 431 5.77 -3.80 -2.72
CA ILE A 431 4.98 -5.03 -2.81
C ILE A 431 5.69 -5.97 -3.77
N ASP A 432 6.14 -7.15 -3.28
CA ASP A 432 6.84 -8.15 -4.09
C ASP A 432 7.98 -7.54 -4.94
N SER A 433 8.70 -6.58 -4.35
CA SER A 433 9.72 -5.79 -5.04
C SER A 433 11.12 -6.07 -4.47
N GLN A 434 12.13 -6.06 -5.34
CA GLN A 434 13.52 -6.34 -5.00
C GLN A 434 14.39 -5.14 -5.32
N ILE A 435 14.98 -4.56 -4.27
CA ILE A 435 15.91 -3.43 -4.38
C ILE A 435 17.28 -3.95 -3.95
N ASN A 436 18.18 -4.12 -4.91
CA ASN A 436 19.45 -4.82 -4.75
C ASN A 436 20.63 -3.85 -5.02
N PRO A 437 20.98 -2.98 -4.06
CA PRO A 437 22.18 -2.17 -4.16
C PRO A 437 23.45 -3.05 -4.01
N PRO A 438 24.65 -2.52 -4.27
CA PRO A 438 25.89 -3.28 -4.15
C PRO A 438 26.15 -3.78 -2.71
N ALA A 439 26.95 -4.83 -2.59
CA ALA A 439 27.30 -5.39 -1.29
C ALA A 439 27.93 -4.33 -0.36
N GLY A 440 27.40 -4.23 0.86
CA GLY A 440 27.85 -3.26 1.87
C GLY A 440 26.99 -1.98 1.93
N SER A 441 26.18 -1.71 0.91
CA SER A 441 25.21 -0.60 0.92
C SER A 441 23.91 -0.97 1.64
N ASN A 442 23.23 0.05 2.15
CA ASN A 442 21.85 -0.09 2.61
C ASN A 442 20.90 -0.14 1.41
N THR A 443 19.81 -0.90 1.53
CA THR A 443 18.69 -0.87 0.58
C THR A 443 18.04 0.51 0.58
N PHE A 444 17.77 1.05 1.78
CA PHE A 444 17.11 2.35 1.95
C PHE A 444 17.92 3.32 2.81
N LEU A 445 17.91 4.60 2.43
CA LEU A 445 18.34 5.73 3.25
C LEU A 445 17.15 6.66 3.50
N LEU A 446 16.91 7.00 4.77
CA LEU A 446 15.61 7.52 5.21
C LEU A 446 15.70 8.77 6.07
N PHE A 447 14.75 9.68 5.89
CA PHE A 447 14.49 10.81 6.79
C PHE A 447 13.01 11.20 6.68
N ASN A 448 12.29 11.29 7.81
CA ASN A 448 10.86 11.61 7.83
C ASN A 448 10.04 10.75 6.85
N ALA A 449 10.29 9.43 6.88
CA ALA A 449 9.77 8.48 5.91
C ALA A 449 8.89 7.39 6.55
N GLN A 450 7.75 7.08 5.94
CA GLN A 450 6.98 5.87 6.23
C GLN A 450 7.15 4.87 5.09
N VAL A 451 7.75 3.71 5.41
CA VAL A 451 8.03 2.64 4.45
C VAL A 451 7.31 1.36 4.86
N ILE A 452 6.57 0.78 3.93
CA ILE A 452 5.82 -0.46 4.10
C ILE A 452 6.35 -1.47 3.08
N ILE A 453 6.77 -2.64 3.55
CA ILE A 453 7.28 -3.72 2.69
C ILE A 453 6.43 -4.95 2.89
N THR A 454 5.87 -5.46 1.80
CA THR A 454 4.96 -6.60 1.78
C THR A 454 5.42 -7.59 0.73
N ASN A 455 5.66 -8.83 1.11
CA ASN A 455 5.83 -9.93 0.17
C ASN A 455 4.66 -10.90 0.28
N SER A 456 4.19 -11.40 -0.85
CA SER A 456 3.19 -12.46 -0.95
C SER A 456 3.64 -13.75 -0.24
N THR A 457 4.94 -13.99 -0.21
CA THR A 457 5.57 -15.10 0.53
C THR A 457 6.79 -14.62 1.33
N PRO A 458 7.12 -15.24 2.47
CA PRO A 458 8.35 -14.94 3.21
C PRO A 458 9.59 -15.02 2.32
N VAL A 459 10.39 -13.95 2.31
CA VAL A 459 11.67 -13.90 1.60
C VAL A 459 12.84 -14.07 2.58
N ALA A 460 13.97 -14.58 2.10
CA ALA A 460 15.15 -14.85 2.94
C ALA A 460 16.07 -13.64 3.11
N THR A 461 16.21 -12.82 2.06
CA THR A 461 17.16 -11.69 2.05
C THR A 461 16.59 -10.51 2.85
N PRO A 462 17.27 -10.05 3.91
CA PRO A 462 16.80 -8.91 4.66
C PRO A 462 16.97 -7.61 3.88
N VAL A 463 15.96 -6.76 3.94
CA VAL A 463 16.06 -5.36 3.52
C VAL A 463 16.97 -4.63 4.51
N LYS A 464 17.99 -3.94 4.02
CA LYS A 464 18.91 -3.15 4.86
C LYS A 464 18.48 -1.70 4.85
N PHE A 465 18.32 -1.07 6.00
CA PHE A 465 17.96 0.33 6.03
C PHE A 465 18.72 1.08 7.10
N ASP A 466 18.90 2.37 6.84
CA ASP A 466 19.46 3.33 7.76
C ASP A 466 18.72 4.66 7.58
N GLY A 467 18.88 5.57 8.53
CA GLY A 467 18.16 6.82 8.51
C GLY A 467 18.57 7.75 9.63
N LEU A 468 18.01 8.96 9.57
CA LEU A 468 18.17 9.98 10.58
C LEU A 468 16.83 10.25 11.25
N THR A 469 16.88 10.46 12.57
CA THR A 469 15.78 11.00 13.36
C THR A 469 16.30 12.23 14.09
N THR A 470 15.62 13.35 13.91
CA THR A 470 16.01 14.64 14.50
C THR A 470 14.85 15.63 14.39
N ASN A 471 14.84 16.65 15.25
CA ASN A 471 13.86 17.74 15.21
C ASN A 471 12.39 17.29 15.27
N GLY A 472 12.10 16.16 15.93
CA GLY A 472 10.74 15.59 16.00
C GLY A 472 10.28 14.89 14.71
N TYR A 473 11.19 14.65 13.77
CA TYR A 473 10.95 13.86 12.57
C TYR A 473 11.51 12.45 12.71
N GLY A 474 10.62 11.47 12.61
CA GLY A 474 10.89 10.06 12.74
C GLY A 474 10.64 9.26 11.47
N ASN A 475 11.11 8.02 11.43
CA ASN A 475 10.74 7.07 10.40
C ASN A 475 9.78 6.03 10.97
N SER A 476 8.85 5.55 10.15
CA SER A 476 7.92 4.48 10.55
C SER A 476 7.94 3.35 9.54
N PHE A 477 7.73 2.13 10.04
CA PHE A 477 7.99 0.92 9.25
C PHE A 477 6.88 -0.11 9.42
N ALA A 478 6.56 -0.80 8.35
CA ALA A 478 5.78 -2.03 8.41
C ALA A 478 6.40 -3.09 7.51
N PHE A 479 6.62 -4.29 8.06
CA PHE A 479 7.19 -5.42 7.33
C PHE A 479 6.24 -6.63 7.41
N TYR A 480 5.81 -7.11 6.25
CA TYR A 480 4.97 -8.30 6.09
C TYR A 480 5.72 -9.31 5.22
N ASN A 481 6.04 -10.48 5.78
CA ASN A 481 6.85 -11.51 5.09
C ASN A 481 8.21 -10.98 4.57
N ALA A 482 8.79 -9.99 5.26
CA ALA A 482 9.95 -9.24 4.82
C ALA A 482 10.94 -9.10 5.99
N PRO A 483 11.99 -9.94 6.10
CA PRO A 483 13.03 -9.68 7.07
C PRO A 483 13.71 -8.35 6.78
N ALA A 484 14.17 -7.67 7.82
CA ALA A 484 14.81 -6.39 7.70
C ALA A 484 15.95 -6.24 8.70
N SER A 485 16.90 -5.36 8.42
CA SER A 485 18.05 -5.13 9.29
C SER A 485 18.53 -3.69 9.27
N LEU A 486 19.04 -3.23 10.41
CA LEU A 486 19.64 -1.90 10.55
C LEU A 486 20.86 -1.95 11.49
N LYS A 487 21.64 -0.88 11.44
CA LYS A 487 22.81 -0.65 12.29
C LYS A 487 22.62 0.51 13.27
N ASN A 488 22.02 1.60 12.80
CA ASN A 488 21.89 2.83 13.58
C ASN A 488 20.58 2.85 14.38
N THR A 489 20.68 3.02 15.69
CA THR A 489 19.61 2.72 16.64
C THR A 489 18.62 3.87 16.79
N ASN A 490 18.95 5.06 16.28
CA ASN A 490 18.09 6.24 16.34
C ASN A 490 16.97 6.21 15.30
N VAL A 491 17.00 5.33 14.30
CA VAL A 491 16.12 5.33 13.11
C VAL A 491 14.61 5.32 13.42
N PHE A 492 14.19 4.85 14.59
CA PHE A 492 12.77 4.60 14.92
C PHE A 492 11.98 5.80 15.47
N ASP A 493 12.63 6.80 16.08
CA ASP A 493 11.96 7.88 16.83
C ASP A 493 10.67 7.42 17.56
N ASP A 494 9.59 8.21 17.49
CA ASP A 494 8.24 7.88 18.00
C ASP A 494 7.37 7.10 16.98
N GLY A 495 7.90 6.78 15.80
CA GLY A 495 7.15 6.13 14.73
C GLY A 495 6.76 4.69 15.07
N PRO A 496 5.56 4.20 14.66
CA PRO A 496 5.21 2.81 14.86
C PRO A 496 6.07 1.87 14.00
N LEU A 497 6.46 0.73 14.58
CA LEU A 497 7.05 -0.41 13.86
C LEU A 497 6.06 -1.57 13.85
N THR A 498 5.70 -2.04 12.66
CA THR A 498 4.80 -3.19 12.47
C THR A 498 5.55 -4.37 11.87
N LEU A 499 5.36 -5.56 12.44
CA LEU A 499 5.99 -6.80 11.98
C LEU A 499 4.96 -7.92 11.90
N SER A 500 4.90 -8.59 10.74
CA SER A 500 4.11 -9.81 10.51
C SER A 500 4.95 -10.81 9.74
N ALA A 501 5.12 -12.02 10.28
CA ALA A 501 5.98 -13.05 9.69
C ALA A 501 7.35 -12.53 9.21
N SER A 502 7.91 -11.60 10.00
CA SER A 502 9.11 -10.83 9.67
C SER A 502 10.02 -10.76 10.89
N THR A 503 11.33 -10.77 10.65
CA THR A 503 12.33 -10.52 11.69
C THR A 503 13.03 -9.20 11.40
N LEU A 504 13.01 -8.29 12.37
CA LEU A 504 13.88 -7.11 12.37
C LEU A 504 15.17 -7.42 13.12
N THR A 505 16.32 -7.26 12.48
CA THR A 505 17.63 -7.43 13.12
C THR A 505 18.31 -6.09 13.35
N VAL A 506 18.60 -5.77 14.61
CA VAL A 506 19.39 -4.60 15.01
C VAL A 506 20.80 -5.08 15.35
N SER A 507 21.78 -4.71 14.52
CA SER A 507 23.16 -5.17 14.66
C SER A 507 23.95 -4.48 15.79
N ASN A 508 23.30 -3.60 16.56
CA ASN A 508 23.86 -2.84 17.68
C ASN A 508 22.84 -2.82 18.84
N ASN A 509 22.91 -1.82 19.72
CA ASN A 509 21.93 -1.60 20.78
C ASN A 509 20.54 -1.23 20.22
N LEU A 510 19.50 -1.28 21.03
CA LEU A 510 18.20 -0.73 20.71
C LEU A 510 17.63 -0.08 21.97
N ALA A 511 17.21 1.18 21.85
CA ALA A 511 16.48 1.87 22.91
C ALA A 511 15.09 2.24 22.39
N LEU A 512 14.06 1.75 23.05
CA LEU A 512 12.67 2.06 22.76
C LEU A 512 12.22 3.21 23.66
N PHE A 513 11.64 4.26 23.07
CA PHE A 513 11.12 5.40 23.83
C PHE A 513 9.76 5.06 24.46
N PRO A 514 9.34 5.76 25.53
CA PRO A 514 8.02 5.57 26.14
C PRO A 514 6.83 5.74 25.18
N THR A 515 7.05 6.47 24.10
CA THR A 515 6.11 6.79 23.01
C THR A 515 6.17 5.78 21.85
N THR A 516 7.23 4.97 21.76
CA THR A 516 7.40 3.99 20.67
C THR A 516 6.27 2.95 20.71
N THR A 517 5.70 2.66 19.55
CA THR A 517 4.67 1.62 19.40
C THR A 517 5.21 0.48 18.53
N LEU A 518 5.18 -0.75 19.06
CA LEU A 518 5.50 -1.95 18.31
C LEU A 518 4.23 -2.76 18.06
N ASN A 519 3.94 -3.10 16.80
CA ASN A 519 2.82 -3.93 16.42
C ASN A 519 3.33 -5.29 15.93
N PHE A 520 2.90 -6.37 16.59
CA PHE A 520 3.25 -7.73 16.21
C PHE A 520 2.03 -8.49 15.69
N THR A 521 2.21 -9.22 14.60
CA THR A 521 1.31 -10.32 14.21
C THR A 521 1.95 -11.64 14.63
N LEU A 522 1.30 -12.36 15.55
CA LEU A 522 1.82 -13.58 16.16
C LEU A 522 1.05 -14.82 15.70
N GLY A 523 1.74 -15.94 15.54
CA GLY A 523 1.18 -17.19 15.03
C GLY A 523 2.30 -18.19 14.79
N THR A 524 2.14 -19.08 13.80
CA THR A 524 3.18 -20.07 13.43
C THR A 524 4.48 -19.40 12.97
N ASN A 525 4.39 -18.38 12.13
CA ASN A 525 5.53 -17.58 11.67
C ASN A 525 5.57 -16.27 12.46
N ALA A 526 5.98 -16.34 13.74
CA ALA A 526 5.91 -15.19 14.63
C ALA A 526 6.90 -14.09 14.23
N ALA A 527 6.38 -12.86 14.20
CA ALA A 527 7.18 -11.66 14.09
C ALA A 527 8.09 -11.46 15.31
N LYS A 528 9.34 -11.02 15.10
CA LYS A 528 10.28 -10.75 16.21
C LYS A 528 11.28 -9.62 15.90
N VAL A 529 11.80 -9.01 16.95
CA VAL A 529 12.95 -8.10 16.91
C VAL A 529 14.17 -8.79 17.54
N ALA A 530 15.30 -8.81 16.84
CA ALA A 530 16.54 -9.42 17.31
C ALA A 530 17.64 -8.37 17.42
N VAL A 531 18.17 -8.16 18.62
CA VAL A 531 19.14 -7.12 18.96
C VAL A 531 20.48 -7.78 19.30
N VAL A 532 21.56 -7.35 18.65
CA VAL A 532 22.92 -7.90 18.86
C VAL A 532 23.68 -7.13 19.96
N GLY A 533 23.05 -6.14 20.58
CA GLY A 533 23.59 -5.37 21.71
C GLY A 533 22.65 -5.27 22.90
N ASN A 534 22.76 -4.17 23.63
CA ASN A 534 21.91 -3.81 24.76
C ASN A 534 20.49 -3.47 24.28
N LEU A 535 19.49 -3.84 25.07
CA LEU A 535 18.08 -3.53 24.81
C LEU A 535 17.53 -2.69 25.98
N ALA A 536 17.10 -1.47 25.70
CA ALA A 536 16.33 -0.66 26.64
C ALA A 536 14.85 -0.69 26.24
N LEU A 537 14.00 -1.15 27.15
CA LEU A 537 12.56 -1.27 26.93
C LEU A 537 11.82 0.03 27.28
N GLY A 538 10.71 0.23 26.57
CA GLY A 538 9.76 1.32 26.72
C GLY A 538 8.59 1.12 25.77
N GLY A 539 7.60 2.00 25.81
CA GLY A 539 6.57 2.06 24.78
C GLY A 539 5.36 1.15 25.00
N THR A 540 4.70 0.84 23.90
CA THR A 540 3.49 0.01 23.84
C THR A 540 3.65 -1.11 22.83
N ASN A 541 3.31 -2.33 23.22
CA ASN A 541 3.22 -3.47 22.32
C ASN A 541 1.75 -3.77 22.01
N ASN A 542 1.39 -3.69 20.74
CA ASN A 542 0.13 -4.16 20.21
C ASN A 542 0.31 -5.53 19.57
N ILE A 543 -0.65 -6.43 19.80
CA ILE A 543 -0.63 -7.81 19.32
C ILE A 543 -1.86 -8.04 18.46
N SER A 544 -1.66 -8.67 17.31
CA SER A 544 -2.71 -9.19 16.45
C SER A 544 -2.52 -10.69 16.23
N ALA A 545 -3.63 -11.41 16.10
CA ALA A 545 -3.62 -12.85 15.89
C ALA A 545 -3.42 -13.17 14.40
N GLY A 546 -2.28 -13.78 14.08
CA GLY A 546 -2.02 -14.40 12.78
C GLY A 546 -2.44 -15.87 12.75
N ALA A 547 -2.19 -16.53 11.62
CA ALA A 547 -2.46 -17.96 11.47
C ALA A 547 -1.69 -18.79 12.52
N GLY A 548 -2.40 -19.65 13.24
CA GLY A 548 -1.82 -20.49 14.30
C GLY A 548 -1.61 -19.79 15.65
N PHE A 549 -2.19 -18.61 15.87
CA PHE A 549 -2.18 -17.95 17.18
C PHE A 549 -2.95 -18.77 18.24
N ALA A 550 -2.34 -19.03 19.38
CA ALA A 550 -2.89 -19.84 20.48
C ALA A 550 -2.31 -19.39 21.83
N ASN A 551 -2.80 -19.95 22.94
CA ASN A 551 -2.14 -19.77 24.23
C ASN A 551 -0.74 -20.41 24.22
N GLY A 552 0.23 -19.78 24.86
CA GLY A 552 1.64 -20.18 24.84
C GLY A 552 2.57 -19.00 25.11
N ALA A 553 3.87 -19.22 24.90
CA ALA A 553 4.88 -18.17 25.00
C ALA A 553 5.38 -17.77 23.60
N TYR A 554 5.38 -16.47 23.30
CA TYR A 554 5.89 -15.90 22.06
C TYR A 554 7.10 -15.01 22.36
N THR A 555 8.24 -15.29 21.74
CA THR A 555 9.42 -14.42 21.83
C THR A 555 9.24 -13.20 20.94
N LEU A 556 9.03 -12.03 21.55
CA LEU A 556 8.87 -10.77 20.82
C LEU A 556 10.21 -10.12 20.52
N LEU A 557 11.09 -10.07 21.54
CA LEU A 557 12.41 -9.48 21.42
C LEU A 557 13.48 -10.45 21.92
N THR A 558 14.63 -10.45 21.24
CA THR A 558 15.86 -11.11 21.70
C THR A 558 17.00 -10.09 21.78
N TYR A 559 17.91 -10.27 22.73
CA TYR A 559 19.07 -9.41 22.93
C TYR A 559 20.27 -10.22 23.43
N THR A 560 21.49 -9.79 23.11
CA THR A 560 22.74 -10.43 23.57
C THR A 560 23.47 -9.62 24.65
N GLY A 561 23.16 -8.32 24.78
CA GLY A 561 23.72 -7.43 25.79
C GLY A 561 22.90 -7.37 27.08
N THR A 562 22.84 -6.18 27.68
CA THR A 562 22.07 -5.93 28.92
C THR A 562 20.65 -5.46 28.61
N LEU A 563 19.69 -5.89 29.43
CA LEU A 563 18.32 -5.40 29.44
C LEU A 563 18.14 -4.26 30.45
N THR A 564 17.60 -3.12 30.02
CA THR A 564 17.27 -1.98 30.89
C THR A 564 15.89 -1.41 30.55
N GLY A 565 15.46 -0.34 31.24
CA GLY A 565 14.17 0.33 31.01
C GLY A 565 12.98 -0.35 31.69
N SER A 566 11.78 0.16 31.41
CA SER A 566 10.52 -0.37 31.94
C SER A 566 9.88 -1.33 30.95
N LEU A 567 9.19 -2.37 31.45
CA LEU A 567 8.39 -3.22 30.58
C LEU A 567 7.39 -2.36 29.78
N PRO A 568 7.21 -2.64 28.47
CA PRO A 568 6.24 -1.92 27.66
C PRO A 568 4.82 -2.15 28.18
N SER A 569 3.91 -1.22 27.89
CA SER A 569 2.49 -1.44 28.13
C SER A 569 1.93 -2.38 27.05
N LEU A 570 0.89 -3.15 27.39
CA LEU A 570 0.14 -3.93 26.42
C LEU A 570 -1.04 -3.09 25.93
N GLY A 571 -1.08 -2.79 24.63
CA GLY A 571 -2.12 -1.99 24.00
C GLY A 571 -3.26 -2.86 23.45
N LEU A 572 -3.41 -2.88 22.12
CA LEU A 572 -4.37 -3.73 21.43
C LEU A 572 -3.97 -5.20 21.55
N LEU A 573 -4.92 -6.07 21.90
CA LEU A 573 -4.69 -7.51 22.12
C LEU A 573 -5.83 -8.34 21.51
N PRO A 574 -5.57 -9.57 21.05
CA PRO A 574 -6.62 -10.50 20.68
C PRO A 574 -7.52 -10.83 21.88
N ALA A 575 -8.84 -10.91 21.66
CA ALA A 575 -9.79 -11.26 22.71
C ALA A 575 -9.63 -12.72 23.20
N ASN A 576 -10.21 -13.02 24.36
CA ASN A 576 -10.32 -14.36 24.97
C ASN A 576 -9.04 -14.96 25.54
N TYR A 577 -7.99 -14.17 25.74
CA TYR A 577 -6.77 -14.59 26.42
C TYR A 577 -6.35 -13.56 27.49
N ASN A 578 -5.52 -14.00 28.41
CA ASN A 578 -4.77 -13.13 29.32
C ASN A 578 -3.33 -13.01 28.82
N TYR A 579 -2.70 -11.87 29.13
CA TYR A 579 -1.40 -11.50 28.59
C TYR A 579 -0.49 -10.95 29.68
N SER A 580 0.78 -11.36 29.66
CA SER A 580 1.82 -10.78 30.50
C SER A 580 3.20 -10.87 29.83
N PHE A 581 4.12 -10.00 30.23
CA PHE A 581 5.52 -10.12 29.82
C PHE A 581 6.29 -11.05 30.75
N ASN A 582 7.23 -11.80 30.19
CA ASN A 582 8.18 -12.64 30.91
C ASN A 582 9.60 -12.38 30.39
N THR A 583 10.49 -12.01 31.31
CA THR A 583 11.91 -11.73 31.07
C THR A 583 12.84 -12.66 31.84
N ASN A 584 12.32 -13.79 32.34
CA ASN A 584 13.07 -14.76 33.15
C ASN A 584 14.07 -15.56 32.30
N THR A 585 13.81 -15.71 31.00
CA THR A 585 14.76 -16.32 30.06
C THR A 585 15.79 -15.28 29.66
N ALA A 586 17.06 -15.51 30.03
CA ALA A 586 18.16 -14.63 29.68
C ALA A 586 18.20 -14.33 28.17
N GLY A 587 18.38 -13.05 27.81
CA GLY A 587 18.43 -12.61 26.41
C GLY A 587 17.09 -12.55 25.69
N GLN A 588 15.95 -12.72 26.39
CA GLN A 588 14.62 -12.72 25.75
C GLN A 588 13.60 -11.84 26.49
N VAL A 589 12.68 -11.27 25.72
CA VAL A 589 11.43 -10.69 26.20
C VAL A 589 10.28 -11.44 25.54
N ASN A 590 9.58 -12.21 26.34
CA ASN A 590 8.51 -13.09 25.89
C ASN A 590 7.15 -12.50 26.27
N LEU A 591 6.16 -12.68 25.39
CA LEU A 591 4.74 -12.51 25.70
C LEU A 591 4.18 -13.87 26.10
N VAL A 592 3.66 -13.97 27.31
CA VAL A 592 2.93 -15.14 27.79
C VAL A 592 1.44 -14.90 27.55
N VAL A 593 0.84 -15.80 26.78
CA VAL A 593 -0.58 -15.81 26.44
C VAL A 593 -1.20 -17.00 27.16
N THR A 594 -2.13 -16.76 28.08
CA THR A 594 -2.83 -17.83 28.81
C THR A 594 -4.33 -17.80 28.56
N LEU A 595 -4.97 -18.96 28.70
CA LEU A 595 -6.43 -19.04 28.66
C LEU A 595 -7.02 -18.40 29.93
N PRO A 596 -8.19 -17.75 29.84
CA PRO A 596 -8.92 -17.33 31.02
C PRO A 596 -9.42 -18.54 31.80
N ALA A 597 -9.56 -18.38 33.11
CA ALA A 597 -10.20 -19.39 33.94
C ALA A 597 -11.65 -19.60 33.47
N PRO A 598 -12.16 -20.84 33.44
CA PRO A 598 -13.57 -21.07 33.11
C PRO A 598 -14.48 -20.33 34.08
N ALA A 599 -15.44 -19.57 33.54
CA ALA A 599 -16.39 -18.81 34.32
C ALA A 599 -17.68 -19.60 34.56
N ASN A 600 -18.46 -19.17 35.55
CA ASN A 600 -19.79 -19.72 35.88
C ASN A 600 -19.78 -21.24 36.06
N LEU A 601 -18.75 -21.77 36.74
CA LEU A 601 -18.85 -23.13 37.26
C LEU A 601 -20.05 -23.19 38.19
N MET A 602 -20.91 -24.19 38.01
CA MET A 602 -22.08 -24.48 38.81
C MET A 602 -22.07 -25.97 39.18
N ALA A 603 -22.54 -26.29 40.39
CA ALA A 603 -22.70 -27.65 40.86
C ALA A 603 -24.14 -27.86 41.35
N MET A 604 -24.83 -28.85 40.80
CA MET A 604 -26.17 -29.24 41.20
C MET A 604 -26.14 -30.66 41.75
N ALA A 605 -26.32 -30.77 43.06
CA ALA A 605 -26.37 -32.03 43.77
C ALA A 605 -27.73 -32.73 43.58
N THR A 606 -27.68 -34.03 43.35
CA THR A 606 -28.81 -34.96 43.43
C THR A 606 -28.40 -36.18 44.27
N ASN A 607 -29.24 -37.22 44.33
CA ASN A 607 -28.90 -38.44 45.04
C ASN A 607 -27.65 -39.12 44.44
N LEU A 608 -26.59 -39.25 45.24
CA LEU A 608 -25.31 -39.87 44.88
C LEU A 608 -24.65 -39.32 43.60
N LEU A 609 -24.96 -38.07 43.22
CA LEU A 609 -24.48 -37.48 41.97
C LEU A 609 -24.39 -35.96 42.10
N ILE A 610 -23.32 -35.37 41.57
CA ILE A 610 -23.21 -33.92 41.40
C ILE A 610 -23.01 -33.59 39.93
N ASN A 611 -23.98 -32.87 39.34
CA ASN A 611 -23.89 -32.41 37.96
C ASN A 611 -23.22 -31.04 37.90
N LEU A 612 -22.14 -30.94 37.15
CA LEU A 612 -21.32 -29.74 37.00
C LEU A 612 -21.48 -29.17 35.60
N LYS A 613 -21.48 -27.85 35.49
CA LYS A 613 -21.48 -27.13 34.21
C LYS A 613 -20.69 -25.83 34.34
N TRP A 614 -19.97 -25.45 33.29
CA TRP A 614 -19.25 -24.17 33.21
C TRP A 614 -19.36 -23.57 31.81
N ASN A 615 -18.91 -22.31 31.67
CA ASN A 615 -18.87 -21.65 30.36
C ASN A 615 -17.70 -22.16 29.52
N PHE A 616 -17.93 -22.25 28.20
CA PHE A 616 -16.88 -22.56 27.23
C PHE A 616 -15.80 -21.48 27.22
N VAL A 617 -14.54 -21.91 27.21
CA VAL A 617 -13.35 -21.07 27.04
C VAL A 617 -12.83 -21.22 25.62
N SER A 618 -12.84 -20.13 24.84
CA SER A 618 -12.30 -20.13 23.48
C SER A 618 -10.81 -20.46 23.49
N GLY A 619 -10.36 -21.34 22.58
CA GLY A 619 -8.98 -21.84 22.53
C GLY A 619 -8.67 -23.02 23.47
N ALA A 620 -9.60 -23.42 24.34
CA ALA A 620 -9.46 -24.63 25.14
C ALA A 620 -9.70 -25.88 24.29
N THR A 621 -8.78 -26.84 24.38
CA THR A 621 -8.92 -28.18 23.79
C THR A 621 -9.58 -29.16 24.74
N SER A 622 -9.43 -28.94 26.04
CA SER A 622 -10.06 -29.73 27.09
C SER A 622 -10.14 -28.99 28.43
N TYR A 623 -10.70 -29.63 29.46
CA TYR A 623 -10.79 -29.11 30.83
C TYR A 623 -10.33 -30.16 31.84
N ASN A 624 -9.74 -29.69 32.93
CA ASN A 624 -9.45 -30.49 34.11
C ASN A 624 -10.45 -30.13 35.21
N LEU A 625 -11.24 -31.10 35.64
CA LEU A 625 -12.12 -30.96 36.79
C LEU A 625 -11.41 -31.46 38.04
N LYS A 626 -11.40 -30.65 39.10
CA LYS A 626 -10.69 -30.94 40.34
C LYS A 626 -11.65 -30.82 41.52
N ARG A 627 -11.49 -31.69 42.51
CA ARG A 627 -12.43 -31.82 43.65
C ARG A 627 -11.69 -32.03 44.96
N GLY A 628 -12.20 -31.43 46.04
CA GLY A 628 -11.75 -31.67 47.41
C GLY A 628 -12.92 -31.64 48.40
N THR A 629 -12.69 -32.06 49.64
CA THR A 629 -13.69 -32.04 50.73
C THR A 629 -13.45 -30.93 51.75
N THR A 630 -12.42 -30.11 51.53
CA THR A 630 -12.06 -28.98 52.38
C THR A 630 -12.17 -27.69 51.57
N ASN A 631 -12.83 -26.69 52.12
CA ASN A 631 -12.97 -25.36 51.51
C ASN A 631 -11.58 -24.71 51.36
N GLY A 632 -11.21 -24.28 50.15
CA GLY A 632 -9.88 -23.74 49.84
C GLY A 632 -8.73 -24.74 50.01
N GLY A 633 -9.02 -26.05 50.09
CA GLY A 633 -8.02 -27.10 50.29
C GLY A 633 -7.27 -27.48 49.01
N THR A 634 -6.57 -28.63 49.03
CA THR A 634 -6.00 -29.21 47.81
C THR A 634 -7.08 -29.88 46.96
N TYR A 635 -7.07 -29.63 45.66
CA TYR A 635 -8.03 -30.19 44.69
C TYR A 635 -7.31 -31.14 43.73
N PRO A 636 -7.22 -32.44 44.03
CA PRO A 636 -6.79 -33.43 43.04
C PRO A 636 -7.74 -33.42 41.82
N ALA A 637 -7.18 -33.72 40.65
CA ALA A 637 -7.98 -33.90 39.44
C ALA A 637 -8.86 -35.14 39.59
N VAL A 638 -10.17 -34.96 39.43
CA VAL A 638 -11.14 -36.06 39.32
C VAL A 638 -11.36 -36.47 37.87
N PHE A 639 -11.11 -35.55 36.94
CA PHE A 639 -11.04 -35.85 35.52
C PHE A 639 -10.08 -34.89 34.82
N SER A 640 -9.28 -35.41 33.89
CA SER A 640 -8.44 -34.61 33.00
C SER A 640 -8.77 -34.91 31.54
N GLY A 641 -8.84 -33.87 30.71
CA GLY A 641 -9.13 -34.03 29.29
C GLY A 641 -10.62 -34.00 28.91
N LEU A 642 -11.49 -33.36 29.71
CA LEU A 642 -12.91 -33.20 29.34
C LEU A 642 -13.04 -32.29 28.11
N THR A 643 -13.70 -32.76 27.05
CA THR A 643 -14.01 -31.93 25.88
C THR A 643 -15.37 -31.22 26.00
N ALA A 644 -16.27 -31.75 26.83
CA ALA A 644 -17.53 -31.11 27.17
C ALA A 644 -17.37 -30.07 28.30
N THR A 645 -18.29 -29.10 28.36
CA THR A 645 -18.35 -28.09 29.42
C THR A 645 -19.28 -28.47 30.57
N ASN A 646 -19.45 -29.79 30.77
CA ASN A 646 -20.24 -30.37 31.84
C ASN A 646 -19.68 -31.73 32.25
N TYR A 647 -19.98 -32.16 33.47
CA TYR A 647 -19.55 -33.45 34.00
C TYR A 647 -20.52 -33.93 35.09
N ALA A 648 -20.81 -35.23 35.11
CA ALA A 648 -21.68 -35.86 36.10
C ALA A 648 -20.80 -36.70 37.05
N ASP A 649 -20.51 -36.16 38.24
CA ASP A 649 -19.66 -36.83 39.22
C ASP A 649 -20.46 -37.78 40.12
N ALA A 650 -20.43 -39.07 39.77
CA ALA A 650 -21.10 -40.14 40.51
C ALA A 650 -20.22 -40.73 41.64
N ASN A 651 -18.97 -40.30 41.78
CA ASN A 651 -18.04 -40.81 42.79
C ASN A 651 -18.13 -39.96 44.07
N VAL A 652 -19.35 -39.72 44.54
CA VAL A 652 -19.68 -38.84 45.67
C VAL A 652 -20.56 -39.57 46.66
N THR A 653 -20.44 -39.21 47.94
CA THR A 653 -21.26 -39.76 49.03
C THR A 653 -22.21 -38.70 49.53
N ASN A 654 -23.47 -39.09 49.77
CA ASN A 654 -24.48 -38.20 50.32
C ASN A 654 -24.01 -37.59 51.67
N ALA A 655 -24.47 -36.37 51.94
CA ALA A 655 -24.14 -35.56 53.11
C ALA A 655 -22.65 -35.16 53.27
N VAL A 656 -21.79 -35.44 52.28
CA VAL A 656 -20.42 -34.92 52.23
C VAL A 656 -20.40 -33.64 51.38
N ASN A 657 -19.81 -32.56 51.92
CA ASN A 657 -19.56 -31.34 51.15
C ASN A 657 -18.39 -31.54 50.20
N TYR A 658 -18.63 -31.37 48.90
CA TYR A 658 -17.60 -31.38 47.87
C TYR A 658 -17.42 -29.98 47.29
N PHE A 659 -16.16 -29.60 47.12
CA PHE A 659 -15.74 -28.34 46.55
C PHE A 659 -15.08 -28.60 45.20
N TYR A 660 -15.55 -27.93 44.16
CA TYR A 660 -15.10 -28.12 42.79
C TYR A 660 -14.49 -26.86 42.22
N ILE A 661 -13.45 -27.05 41.43
CA ILE A 661 -12.85 -26.05 40.55
C ILE A 661 -12.58 -26.70 39.20
N VAL A 662 -12.58 -25.89 38.14
CA VAL A 662 -12.27 -26.34 36.79
C VAL A 662 -11.25 -25.41 36.15
N SER A 663 -10.35 -25.96 35.35
CA SER A 663 -9.37 -25.22 34.56
C SER A 663 -9.47 -25.63 33.09
N ALA A 664 -9.21 -24.70 32.19
CA ALA A 664 -9.14 -24.92 30.75
C ALA A 664 -7.73 -25.36 30.37
N VAL A 665 -7.60 -26.22 29.37
CA VAL A 665 -6.32 -26.70 28.84
C VAL A 665 -6.28 -26.46 27.33
N GLY A 666 -5.26 -25.72 26.89
CA GLY A 666 -5.00 -25.45 25.48
C GLY A 666 -3.58 -25.89 25.07
N ALA A 667 -3.17 -25.48 23.87
CA ALA A 667 -1.84 -25.81 23.33
C ALA A 667 -0.69 -25.32 24.24
N GLY A 668 -0.87 -24.18 24.91
CA GLY A 668 0.11 -23.60 25.85
C GLY A 668 -0.02 -24.04 27.30
N GLY A 669 -0.80 -25.10 27.58
CA GLY A 669 -0.99 -25.64 28.92
C GLY A 669 -2.30 -25.20 29.60
N GLU A 670 -2.32 -25.35 30.93
CA GLU A 670 -3.50 -25.21 31.77
C GLU A 670 -3.70 -23.76 32.26
N SER A 671 -4.95 -23.30 32.30
CA SER A 671 -5.35 -21.99 32.84
C SER A 671 -5.32 -21.97 34.37
N SER A 672 -5.47 -20.79 34.95
CA SER A 672 -5.92 -20.66 36.34
C SER A 672 -7.25 -21.39 36.56
N ASN A 673 -7.47 -21.83 37.80
CA ASN A 673 -8.72 -22.46 38.19
C ASN A 673 -9.88 -21.45 38.20
N SER A 674 -11.09 -21.93 37.93
CA SER A 674 -12.34 -21.19 38.12
C SER A 674 -12.52 -20.74 39.56
N LEU A 675 -13.50 -19.87 39.79
CA LEU A 675 -14.08 -19.73 41.12
C LEU A 675 -14.61 -21.09 41.60
N GLN A 676 -14.43 -21.35 42.88
CA GLN A 676 -14.85 -22.57 43.53
C GLN A 676 -16.36 -22.61 43.71
N VAL A 677 -16.96 -23.77 43.51
CA VAL A 677 -18.35 -24.06 43.91
C VAL A 677 -18.41 -25.19 44.92
N THR A 678 -19.52 -25.25 45.66
CA THR A 678 -19.79 -26.28 46.65
C THR A 678 -21.11 -26.96 46.36
N ALA A 679 -21.17 -28.27 46.56
CA ALA A 679 -22.40 -29.04 46.57
C ALA A 679 -22.27 -30.24 47.51
N ALA A 680 -23.35 -30.57 48.20
CA ALA A 680 -23.48 -31.79 49.00
C ALA A 680 -24.63 -32.61 48.40
N PRO A 681 -24.37 -33.83 47.90
CA PRO A 681 -25.44 -34.68 47.40
C PRO A 681 -26.28 -35.11 48.60
N LEU A 682 -27.60 -35.17 48.41
CA LEU A 682 -28.53 -35.59 49.43
C LEU A 682 -29.33 -36.79 48.92
N PRO A 683 -29.74 -37.70 49.81
CA PRO A 683 -30.63 -38.79 49.43
C PRO A 683 -31.89 -38.23 48.76
N SER A 684 -32.46 -38.99 47.83
CA SER A 684 -33.77 -38.67 47.27
C SER A 684 -34.76 -38.41 48.41
N ASN A 685 -35.61 -37.38 48.32
CA ASN A 685 -36.70 -37.22 49.30
C ASN A 685 -37.86 -38.19 49.07
N GLN A 686 -37.74 -39.06 48.05
CA GLN A 686 -38.65 -40.16 47.76
C GLN A 686 -37.85 -41.46 47.68
N PRO A 687 -37.93 -42.35 48.70
CA PRO A 687 -37.30 -43.66 48.63
C PRO A 687 -37.97 -44.49 47.53
N THR A 688 -37.22 -44.80 46.48
CA THR A 688 -37.63 -45.75 45.45
C THR A 688 -37.33 -47.17 45.94
N ASN A 689 -38.06 -48.20 45.49
CA ASN A 689 -37.82 -49.61 45.89
C ASN A 689 -37.97 -49.89 47.39
N LEU A 690 -39.03 -49.37 48.03
CA LEU A 690 -39.44 -49.87 49.35
C LEU A 690 -39.93 -51.31 49.20
N VAL A 691 -39.20 -52.26 49.77
CA VAL A 691 -39.53 -53.69 49.70
C VAL A 691 -40.14 -54.12 51.01
N MET A 692 -41.28 -54.79 50.92
CA MET A 692 -41.98 -55.36 52.07
C MET A 692 -42.17 -56.86 51.85
N GLN A 693 -41.68 -57.68 52.77
CA GLN A 693 -41.79 -59.13 52.73
C GLN A 693 -42.38 -59.66 54.03
N ALA A 694 -43.37 -60.56 53.93
CA ALA A 694 -43.98 -61.21 55.09
C ALA A 694 -43.59 -62.69 55.14
N GLY A 695 -43.13 -63.15 56.29
CA GLY A 695 -42.73 -64.55 56.50
C GLY A 695 -42.35 -64.81 57.95
N GLY A 696 -42.58 -66.03 58.45
CA GLY A 696 -42.17 -66.43 59.81
C GLY A 696 -42.77 -65.59 60.95
N GLY A 697 -43.95 -65.00 60.76
CA GLY A 697 -44.59 -64.14 61.76
C GLY A 697 -44.04 -62.71 61.85
N GLN A 698 -43.23 -62.27 60.89
CA GLN A 698 -42.66 -60.92 60.83
C GLN A 698 -42.87 -60.28 59.45
N LEU A 699 -42.92 -58.96 59.44
CA LEU A 699 -42.92 -58.10 58.28
C LEU A 699 -41.55 -57.42 58.19
N GLN A 700 -40.74 -57.80 57.20
CA GLN A 700 -39.49 -57.11 56.92
C GLN A 700 -39.78 -55.96 55.95
N LEU A 701 -39.43 -54.74 56.36
CA LEU A 701 -39.42 -53.57 55.49
C LEU A 701 -37.97 -53.16 55.24
N SER A 702 -37.56 -53.04 53.98
CA SER A 702 -36.24 -52.51 53.62
C SER A 702 -36.38 -51.36 52.64
N TRP A 703 -35.56 -50.33 52.82
CA TRP A 703 -35.45 -49.18 51.95
C TRP A 703 -34.01 -49.03 51.46
N PRO A 704 -33.76 -48.24 50.39
CA PRO A 704 -32.42 -48.00 49.89
C PRO A 704 -31.43 -47.54 50.97
N GLN A 705 -30.20 -48.06 50.90
CA GLN A 705 -29.14 -47.79 51.88
C GLN A 705 -28.72 -46.31 51.94
N ASP A 706 -28.91 -45.58 50.85
CA ASP A 706 -28.66 -44.14 50.77
C ASP A 706 -29.64 -43.29 51.60
N HIS A 707 -30.71 -43.86 52.14
CA HIS A 707 -31.65 -43.21 53.08
C HIS A 707 -31.35 -43.58 54.56
N LEU A 708 -30.11 -43.97 54.88
CA LEU A 708 -29.64 -44.11 56.26
C LEU A 708 -29.85 -42.79 57.02
N GLY A 709 -30.37 -42.83 58.26
CA GLY A 709 -30.77 -41.64 59.03
C GLY A 709 -32.28 -41.39 59.06
N TRP A 710 -33.04 -41.94 58.10
CA TRP A 710 -34.51 -41.82 58.08
C TRP A 710 -35.16 -42.67 59.18
N ARG A 711 -36.27 -42.19 59.74
CA ARG A 711 -37.00 -42.92 60.78
C ARG A 711 -38.19 -43.67 60.17
N LEU A 712 -38.26 -44.98 60.39
CA LEU A 712 -39.48 -45.74 60.12
C LEU A 712 -40.45 -45.49 61.26
N GLN A 713 -41.65 -45.01 60.94
CA GLN A 713 -42.72 -44.84 61.91
C GLN A 713 -43.84 -45.84 61.65
N ILE A 714 -44.42 -46.30 62.74
CA ILE A 714 -45.52 -47.26 62.80
C ILE A 714 -46.68 -46.65 63.59
N GLN A 715 -47.90 -46.91 63.14
CA GLN A 715 -49.11 -46.69 63.93
C GLN A 715 -50.08 -47.86 63.73
N THR A 716 -50.92 -48.11 64.72
CA THR A 716 -51.92 -49.18 64.72
C THR A 716 -53.29 -48.58 64.97
N ASN A 717 -54.13 -48.55 63.94
CA ASN A 717 -55.50 -47.99 63.98
C ASN A 717 -56.49 -48.99 63.35
N ASN A 718 -57.78 -48.82 63.62
CA ASN A 718 -58.82 -49.52 62.85
C ASN A 718 -58.84 -48.99 61.40
N LEU A 719 -59.06 -49.90 60.44
CA LEU A 719 -59.03 -49.56 59.01
C LEU A 719 -59.97 -48.40 58.64
N SER A 720 -61.15 -48.33 59.26
CA SER A 720 -62.15 -47.28 59.03
C SER A 720 -61.76 -45.91 59.59
N SER A 721 -60.87 -45.84 60.58
CA SER A 721 -60.36 -44.58 61.16
C SER A 721 -59.19 -44.00 60.36
N GLY A 722 -58.54 -44.82 59.54
CA GLY A 722 -57.43 -44.39 58.68
C GLY A 722 -56.18 -43.94 59.44
N ILE A 723 -55.43 -43.01 58.83
CA ILE A 723 -54.16 -42.50 59.36
C ILE A 723 -54.42 -41.43 60.42
N GLY A 724 -53.86 -41.61 61.63
CA GLY A 724 -53.98 -40.69 62.76
C GLY A 724 -52.67 -39.96 63.10
N ALA A 725 -52.62 -39.34 64.29
CA ALA A 725 -51.45 -38.62 64.80
C ALA A 725 -50.53 -39.46 65.71
N ASN A 726 -50.95 -40.68 66.09
CA ASN A 726 -50.32 -41.57 67.06
C ASN A 726 -49.15 -42.39 66.48
N TRP A 727 -48.26 -41.76 65.72
CA TRP A 727 -47.09 -42.40 65.14
C TRP A 727 -45.99 -42.63 66.17
N ALA A 728 -45.47 -43.86 66.24
CA ALA A 728 -44.30 -44.22 67.03
C ALA A 728 -43.12 -44.55 66.11
N THR A 729 -41.90 -44.16 66.48
CA THR A 729 -40.69 -44.54 65.73
C THR A 729 -40.32 -45.99 66.04
N VAL A 730 -40.11 -46.80 65.00
CA VAL A 730 -39.60 -48.17 65.12
C VAL A 730 -38.16 -48.11 65.65
N PRO A 731 -37.83 -48.81 66.76
CA PRO A 731 -36.50 -48.76 67.36
C PRO A 731 -35.37 -49.07 66.36
N ASN A 732 -34.25 -48.37 66.49
CA ASN A 732 -33.04 -48.48 65.65
C ASN A 732 -33.21 -48.17 64.14
N SER A 733 -34.41 -47.81 63.66
CA SER A 733 -34.65 -47.55 62.23
C SER A 733 -33.82 -46.38 61.67
N THR A 734 -33.42 -45.40 62.49
CA THR A 734 -32.57 -44.28 62.07
C THR A 734 -31.14 -44.70 61.70
N ASN A 735 -30.66 -45.85 62.16
CA ASN A 735 -29.29 -46.33 61.92
C ASN A 735 -29.25 -47.56 61.01
N ALA A 736 -30.37 -47.91 60.37
CA ALA A 736 -30.50 -49.07 59.51
C ALA A 736 -31.25 -48.71 58.23
N SER A 737 -31.12 -49.56 57.20
CA SER A 737 -31.92 -49.47 55.96
C SER A 737 -32.95 -50.60 55.84
N SER A 738 -33.18 -51.31 56.94
CA SER A 738 -34.24 -52.31 57.05
C SER A 738 -34.69 -52.46 58.50
N ALA A 739 -35.93 -52.91 58.70
CA ALA A 739 -36.48 -53.23 60.00
C ALA A 739 -37.41 -54.44 59.90
N ASN A 740 -37.36 -55.32 60.91
CA ASN A 740 -38.28 -56.43 61.07
C ASN A 740 -39.34 -56.07 62.11
N ILE A 741 -40.61 -56.15 61.72
CA ILE A 741 -41.75 -55.80 62.55
C ILE A 741 -42.56 -57.06 62.84
N PRO A 742 -42.74 -57.47 64.10
CA PRO A 742 -43.57 -58.62 64.43
C PRO A 742 -45.02 -58.43 63.94
N ILE A 743 -45.57 -59.44 63.27
CA ILE A 743 -46.98 -59.46 62.88
C ILE A 743 -47.78 -59.95 64.09
N ASN A 744 -48.48 -59.03 64.75
CA ASN A 744 -49.41 -59.38 65.82
C ASN A 744 -50.86 -59.33 65.29
N PRO A 745 -51.56 -60.48 65.20
CA PRO A 745 -52.92 -60.53 64.67
C PRO A 745 -53.95 -59.75 65.51
N THR A 746 -53.63 -59.37 66.75
CA THR A 746 -54.53 -58.55 67.59
C THR A 746 -54.45 -57.04 67.32
N ASN A 747 -53.45 -56.57 66.57
CA ASN A 747 -53.15 -55.14 66.44
C ASN A 747 -53.98 -54.39 65.37
N GLY A 748 -54.98 -55.03 64.74
CA GLY A 748 -55.79 -54.40 63.70
C GLY A 748 -54.98 -54.06 62.45
N THR A 749 -55.19 -52.87 61.86
CA THR A 749 -54.44 -52.41 60.68
C THR A 749 -53.19 -51.64 61.09
N VAL A 750 -52.05 -52.01 60.50
CA VAL A 750 -50.76 -51.35 60.71
C VAL A 750 -50.47 -50.43 59.54
N PHE A 751 -50.16 -49.16 59.83
CA PHE A 751 -49.67 -48.22 58.83
C PHE A 751 -48.20 -47.92 59.10
N LEU A 752 -47.42 -47.87 58.02
CA LEU A 752 -45.98 -47.62 58.04
C LEU A 752 -45.68 -46.40 57.18
N ARG A 753 -44.75 -45.56 57.63
CA ARG A 753 -44.18 -44.50 56.81
C ARG A 753 -42.70 -44.33 57.10
N LEU A 754 -41.91 -44.10 56.06
CA LEU A 754 -40.53 -43.65 56.21
C LEU A 754 -40.55 -42.12 56.26
N VAL A 755 -39.91 -41.54 57.26
CA VAL A 755 -39.92 -40.09 57.46
C VAL A 755 -38.49 -39.55 57.28
N TYR A 756 -38.36 -38.59 56.36
CA TYR A 756 -37.15 -37.80 56.16
C TYR A 756 -36.78 -37.09 57.46
N PRO A 757 -35.49 -37.05 57.86
CA PRO A 757 -35.01 -36.41 59.09
C PRO A 757 -35.57 -35.01 59.34
#